data_AF-A0A921I397-F1
#
_entry.id   AF-A0A921I397-F1
#
_cell.length_a   1.000
_cell.length_b   1.000
_cell.length_c   1.000
_cell.angle_alpha   90.00
_cell.angle_beta   90.00
_cell.angle_gamma   90.00
#
_symmetry.space_group_name_H-M   'P 1'
#
loop_
_entity.id
_entity.type
_entity.pdbx_description
1 polymer ?
#
loop_
_entity_poly.entity_id
_entity_poly.type
_entity_poly.pdbx_seq_one_letter_code
_entity_poly.pdbx_strand_id
1 'polypeptide(L)'
;MEGLKNKIKKFSKGDFQTAGPEIVFDETCLILTIGEGEVYRGSFTIRSQTDGAIRGIVYPSSFRMRCVEQGFEGNPVTVKFEYDGRNLRPGHVEQGKFSVVCNGGEYEVAFTAIIEKPYVMTAYGKVQSTDDFKRLAIKDFSEAQRLFRSREFYEVLKYENPRTFHLYDNMRKWALDEQAMEEFLVGIKQKECIFLTLQGEGMLFEDLKEATKGSFTVIKNTWGFMPVHIQTEGGFITVPRPEITTDDFVGNVYELEFVVNTDHLHAGRNFGKIYLVTPYETLSYDVEVFQNGNYDENRREIEFLAAQILKEYIACEAGRIDLNTWTNSAVEKSKRMRQYAPLDDGLQLFQAHVYIRGERIEEAKWILENYNYNRFAIGKDPVTNAYYLYLTALIRKNGSHVERVLDEIGKTYLRHQDSSELLLMLLTLDPQYRDAYRRLRVLEQQFYGYETNQVLFYQIAYQCFVERTNLLKKLGKFELHVLNFAVKYRLLTKELALYAANLASQQKNYDDLLFHILEQIYDMYKEPMILNTICTLLIKGNKMQQRYFVWYQRAVDAELKIAQLYEYYMETIEEDRVREALPRSIFLYFMHGNNLDYKKAALLYANLITYEQYASDLYISYREQMVEFAWDQLVKRHINESLKIIYKRFCTEEEMTGERLEAMRNICYAYEVTTKVRGLKCVLVIEKDGTIKQRVPYREEGAVVYLYDKEARIIWEGMDGRHYTDSIAFETRRMFYEPRYLEMCKKYMSHMNSWGGDGAKEEVTFDNLHIKDIDDFDEKEVFQLCSRRIREDNYEEDDFLLYLCFEMFKRQQYDRVTLTYLSNFYCGATKDMKQLWKTAKEYGVQTGKLGERIITQMLFSEDMFDEEEIFIEYYLGGNAYFRLKQAYLAYVSREYMVRGRRTGHTIFEIIVNERRQEEDLADICKIALLRYYSDREYG
;
A
#
# COMPACT_ATOMS: atom_id res chain seq x y z
N MET A 1 42.49 55.00 -6.78
CA MET A 1 43.06 55.58 -8.03
C MET A 1 44.25 56.54 -7.81
N GLU A 2 44.37 57.25 -6.69
CA GLU A 2 45.51 58.17 -6.45
C GLU A 2 46.87 57.47 -6.33
N GLY A 3 46.95 56.30 -5.69
CA GLY A 3 48.20 55.53 -5.57
C GLY A 3 48.78 55.05 -6.92
N LEU A 4 47.91 54.62 -7.84
CA LEU A 4 48.26 54.18 -9.20
C LEU A 4 48.88 55.32 -10.02
N LYS A 5 48.22 56.49 -10.01
CA LYS A 5 48.69 57.71 -10.69
C LYS A 5 49.99 58.23 -10.09
N ASN A 6 50.19 58.07 -8.78
CA ASN A 6 51.43 58.45 -8.10
C ASN A 6 52.61 57.56 -8.46
N LYS A 7 52.42 56.23 -8.57
CA LYS A 7 53.49 55.30 -9.00
C LYS A 7 53.90 55.53 -10.46
N ILE A 8 52.93 55.69 -11.36
CA ILE A 8 53.18 56.04 -12.78
C ILE A 8 53.94 57.37 -12.88
N LYS A 9 53.57 58.38 -12.09
CA LYS A 9 54.26 59.69 -12.07
C LYS A 9 55.69 59.61 -11.53
N LYS A 10 56.00 58.67 -10.63
CA LYS A 10 57.37 58.42 -10.16
C LYS A 10 58.19 57.70 -11.23
N PHE A 11 57.63 56.66 -11.83
CA PHE A 11 58.28 55.88 -12.89
C PHE A 11 58.57 56.74 -14.12
N SER A 12 57.65 57.64 -14.51
CA SER A 12 57.89 58.58 -15.62
C SER A 12 59.10 59.50 -15.39
N LYS A 13 59.49 59.72 -14.12
CA LYS A 13 60.67 60.50 -13.73
C LYS A 13 61.92 59.64 -13.47
N GLY A 14 61.85 58.33 -13.66
CA GLY A 14 62.94 57.39 -13.38
C GLY A 14 63.18 57.11 -11.89
N ASP A 15 62.21 57.42 -11.01
CA ASP A 15 62.29 57.15 -9.58
C ASP A 15 61.68 55.78 -9.24
N PHE A 16 62.53 54.82 -8.86
CA PHE A 16 62.18 53.41 -8.60
C PHE A 16 62.45 52.98 -7.13
N GLN A 17 62.21 53.85 -6.14
CA GLN A 17 62.54 53.58 -4.71
C GLN A 17 61.99 52.24 -4.15
N THR A 18 62.95 51.44 -3.64
CA THR A 18 62.97 50.24 -2.73
C THR A 18 62.03 49.05 -2.98
N ALA A 19 62.55 47.85 -2.67
CA ALA A 19 61.94 46.54 -2.86
C ALA A 19 60.45 46.52 -2.47
N GLY A 20 59.62 46.00 -3.38
CA GLY A 20 58.18 45.86 -3.17
C GLY A 20 57.86 45.00 -1.94
N PRO A 21 56.65 45.13 -1.38
CA PRO A 21 56.21 44.30 -0.27
C PRO A 21 56.22 42.82 -0.69
N GLU A 22 56.86 41.95 0.10
CA GLU A 22 56.77 40.49 -0.12
C GLU A 22 55.43 40.02 0.41
N ILE A 23 54.51 39.67 -0.49
CA ILE A 23 53.11 39.39 -0.18
C ILE A 23 52.93 37.94 0.30
N VAL A 24 52.20 37.79 1.39
CA VAL A 24 51.77 36.50 1.95
C VAL A 24 50.26 36.53 2.15
N PHE A 25 49.60 35.46 1.73
CA PHE A 25 48.19 35.22 2.00
C PHE A 25 48.07 34.24 3.15
N ASP A 26 47.18 34.53 4.11
CA ASP A 26 46.86 33.59 5.18
C ASP A 26 46.13 32.35 4.61
N GLU A 27 45.38 32.53 3.52
CA GLU A 27 44.58 31.50 2.86
C GLU A 27 44.78 31.58 1.33
N THR A 28 45.07 30.46 0.69
CA THR A 28 45.24 30.37 -0.78
C THR A 28 44.00 29.84 -1.49
N CYS A 29 43.05 29.25 -0.73
CA CYS A 29 41.77 28.76 -1.22
C CYS A 29 40.68 28.97 -0.16
N LEU A 30 39.57 29.60 -0.55
CA LEU A 30 38.43 29.88 0.31
C LEU A 30 37.31 28.87 0.05
N ILE A 31 36.81 28.19 1.08
CA ILE A 31 35.65 27.30 0.96
C ILE A 31 34.45 28.00 1.59
N LEU A 32 33.46 28.37 0.78
CA LEU A 32 32.26 29.09 1.20
C LEU A 32 31.10 28.10 1.30
N THR A 33 30.57 27.94 2.50
CA THR A 33 29.43 27.05 2.78
C THR A 33 28.20 27.92 3.02
N ILE A 34 27.20 27.83 2.14
CA ILE A 34 26.13 28.82 2.02
C ILE A 34 24.78 28.12 2.10
N GLY A 35 23.85 28.64 2.91
CA GLY A 35 22.47 28.15 2.92
C GLY A 35 21.73 28.50 1.64
N GLU A 36 20.71 27.71 1.29
CA GLU A 36 19.86 27.98 0.13
C GLU A 36 19.23 29.39 0.23
N GLY A 37 19.43 30.23 -0.78
CA GLY A 37 18.85 31.56 -0.83
C GLY A 37 19.56 32.60 0.05
N GLU A 38 20.69 32.25 0.67
CA GLU A 38 21.44 33.16 1.54
C GLU A 38 22.57 33.89 0.79
N VAL A 39 22.98 35.03 1.35
CA VAL A 39 24.16 35.77 0.91
C VAL A 39 25.27 35.52 1.93
N TYR A 40 26.38 34.93 1.47
CA TYR A 40 27.52 34.66 2.33
C TYR A 40 28.41 35.89 2.44
N ARG A 41 28.91 36.19 3.64
CA ARG A 41 29.84 37.30 3.91
C ARG A 41 31.14 36.75 4.46
N GLY A 42 32.23 37.01 3.76
CA GLY A 42 33.56 36.53 4.11
C GLY A 42 34.63 37.60 4.00
N SER A 43 35.83 37.24 4.43
CA SER A 43 37.01 38.07 4.22
C SER A 43 38.29 37.25 4.24
N PHE A 44 39.27 37.65 3.45
CA PHE A 44 40.63 37.10 3.50
C PHE A 44 41.65 38.20 3.80
N THR A 45 42.79 37.83 4.35
CA THR A 45 43.82 38.77 4.80
C THR A 45 45.10 38.66 3.97
N ILE A 46 45.65 39.81 3.60
CA ILE A 46 46.90 39.97 2.86
C ILE A 46 47.92 40.65 3.79
N ARG A 47 49.10 40.04 3.95
CA ARG A 47 50.18 40.55 4.80
C ARG A 47 51.46 40.75 4.00
N SER A 48 52.32 41.67 4.44
CA SER A 48 53.68 41.75 3.93
C SER A 48 54.70 41.34 4.98
N GLN A 49 55.72 40.57 4.57
CA GLN A 49 56.86 40.24 5.43
C GLN A 49 57.84 41.41 5.61
N THR A 50 57.78 42.42 4.73
CA THR A 50 58.63 43.60 4.76
C THR A 50 57.85 44.83 5.27
N ASP A 51 58.59 45.82 5.78
CA ASP A 51 58.02 47.04 6.37
C ASP A 51 57.54 47.97 5.24
N GLY A 52 56.33 47.71 4.73
CA GLY A 52 55.74 48.44 3.61
C GLY A 52 54.22 48.30 3.55
N ALA A 53 53.53 49.37 3.16
CA ALA A 53 52.09 49.34 2.91
C ALA A 53 51.78 48.63 1.59
N ILE A 54 50.84 47.69 1.64
CA ILE A 54 50.31 47.01 0.48
C ILE A 54 49.20 47.88 -0.11
N ARG A 55 49.26 48.11 -1.42
CA ARG A 55 48.23 48.81 -2.19
C ARG A 55 47.85 47.99 -3.39
N GLY A 56 46.56 47.79 -3.61
CA GLY A 56 46.11 46.99 -4.75
C GLY A 56 44.63 47.12 -5.06
N ILE A 57 44.23 46.34 -6.06
CA ILE A 57 42.86 46.15 -6.52
C ILE A 57 42.58 44.64 -6.57
N VAL A 58 41.37 44.22 -6.20
CA VAL A 58 40.92 42.83 -6.31
C VAL A 58 39.80 42.72 -7.34
N TYR A 59 39.95 41.79 -8.27
CA TYR A 59 38.91 41.44 -9.24
C TYR A 59 38.38 40.03 -8.99
N PRO A 60 37.09 39.86 -8.68
CA PRO A 60 36.47 38.54 -8.61
C PRO A 60 36.23 37.99 -10.02
N SER A 61 36.36 36.68 -10.20
CA SER A 61 36.12 36.01 -11.48
C SER A 61 34.65 35.69 -11.76
N SER A 62 33.72 36.00 -10.83
CA SER A 62 32.30 35.65 -10.90
C SER A 62 31.43 36.86 -10.64
N PHE A 63 30.31 36.98 -11.35
CA PHE A 63 29.31 38.03 -11.14
C PHE A 63 28.57 37.88 -9.80
N ARG A 64 28.51 36.66 -9.24
CA ARG A 64 27.88 36.41 -7.92
C ARG A 64 28.77 36.83 -6.77
N MET A 65 30.05 37.11 -7.04
CA MET A 65 31.04 37.48 -6.04
C MET A 65 31.30 38.99 -6.09
N ARG A 66 30.97 39.70 -5.01
CA ARG A 66 31.15 41.15 -4.91
C ARG A 66 32.13 41.51 -3.79
N CYS A 67 33.20 42.20 -4.14
CA CYS A 67 34.06 42.85 -3.15
C CYS A 67 33.36 44.11 -2.60
N VAL A 68 33.36 44.30 -1.28
CA VAL A 68 32.79 45.50 -0.64
C VAL A 68 33.56 46.75 -1.08
N GLU A 69 34.89 46.64 -1.13
CA GLU A 69 35.81 47.64 -1.66
C GLU A 69 36.76 46.95 -2.64
N GLN A 70 36.80 47.41 -3.90
CA GLN A 70 37.71 46.83 -4.90
C GLN A 70 39.16 47.26 -4.70
N GLY A 71 39.40 48.46 -4.17
CA GLY A 71 40.74 48.99 -3.91
C GLY A 71 41.08 48.95 -2.43
N PHE A 72 42.33 48.62 -2.09
CA PHE A 72 42.78 48.48 -0.71
C PHE A 72 44.16 49.13 -0.47
N GLU A 73 44.39 49.60 0.76
CA GLU A 73 45.67 50.17 1.23
C GLU A 73 45.89 49.84 2.72
N GLY A 74 47.04 49.27 3.08
CA GLY A 74 47.40 48.96 4.48
C GLY A 74 48.43 47.83 4.62
N ASN A 75 48.82 47.50 5.85
CA ASN A 75 49.53 46.26 6.19
C ASN A 75 49.28 45.93 7.68
N PRO A 76 48.51 44.88 8.03
CA PRO A 76 47.81 43.95 7.14
C PRO A 76 46.58 44.57 6.46
N VAL A 77 46.10 43.95 5.39
CA VAL A 77 44.88 44.33 4.68
C VAL A 77 43.86 43.20 4.77
N THR A 78 42.61 43.52 5.11
CA THR A 78 41.49 42.56 5.08
C THR A 78 40.52 42.93 3.97
N VAL A 79 40.40 42.07 2.96
CA VAL A 79 39.46 42.24 1.85
C VAL A 79 38.15 41.56 2.21
N LYS A 80 37.07 42.33 2.30
CA LYS A 80 35.71 41.82 2.58
C LYS A 80 34.95 41.58 1.28
N PHE A 81 34.25 40.46 1.20
CA PHE A 81 33.45 40.08 0.04
C PHE A 81 32.09 39.52 0.45
N GLU A 82 31.14 39.60 -0.46
CA GLU A 82 29.82 39.00 -0.38
C GLU A 82 29.62 38.08 -1.58
N TYR A 83 29.10 36.87 -1.35
CA TYR A 83 28.70 35.95 -2.42
C TYR A 83 27.19 35.79 -2.42
N ASP A 84 26.57 36.03 -3.57
CA ASP A 84 25.12 35.95 -3.76
C ASP A 84 24.67 34.53 -4.13
N GLY A 85 24.29 33.75 -3.11
CA GLY A 85 23.74 32.41 -3.24
C GLY A 85 22.26 32.35 -3.63
N ARG A 86 21.60 33.49 -3.87
CA ARG A 86 20.18 33.53 -4.22
C ARG A 86 19.94 32.86 -5.58
N ASN A 87 18.83 32.13 -5.67
CA ASN A 87 18.38 31.35 -6.83
C ASN A 87 19.25 30.15 -7.22
N LEU A 88 20.31 29.85 -6.46
CA LEU A 88 21.11 28.64 -6.68
C LEU A 88 20.49 27.44 -5.98
N ARG A 89 20.54 26.29 -6.64
CA ARG A 89 20.01 25.04 -6.09
C ARG A 89 21.01 24.41 -5.11
N PRO A 90 20.54 23.76 -4.05
CA PRO A 90 21.39 22.97 -3.19
C PRO A 90 22.23 21.92 -3.92
N GLY A 91 23.50 21.80 -3.53
CA GLY A 91 24.50 20.95 -4.17
C GLY A 91 25.22 21.61 -5.34
N HIS A 92 24.84 22.83 -5.73
CA HIS A 92 25.61 23.64 -6.69
C HIS A 92 26.98 23.98 -6.11
N VAL A 93 28.01 23.78 -6.93
CA VAL A 93 29.41 24.08 -6.61
C VAL A 93 29.95 25.02 -7.67
N GLU A 94 30.29 26.24 -7.26
CA GLU A 94 30.93 27.21 -8.14
C GLU A 94 32.40 27.33 -7.76
N GLN A 95 33.29 27.22 -8.76
CA GLN A 95 34.72 27.45 -8.60
C GLN A 95 35.12 28.76 -9.26
N GLY A 96 35.78 29.62 -8.51
CA GLY A 96 36.26 30.90 -9.00
C GLY A 96 37.58 31.31 -8.36
N LYS A 97 38.01 32.53 -8.69
CA LYS A 97 39.24 33.12 -8.17
C LYS A 97 39.11 34.61 -7.96
N PHE A 98 39.86 35.14 -7.01
CA PHE A 98 40.16 36.54 -6.85
C PHE A 98 41.53 36.83 -7.49
N SER A 99 41.56 37.70 -8.49
CA SER A 99 42.81 38.23 -9.05
C SER A 99 43.21 39.48 -8.28
N VAL A 100 44.24 39.34 -7.44
CA VAL A 100 44.76 40.41 -6.59
C VAL A 100 45.94 41.07 -7.29
N VAL A 101 45.77 42.33 -7.67
CA VAL A 101 46.78 43.13 -8.36
C VAL A 101 47.28 44.20 -7.39
N CYS A 102 48.52 44.06 -6.91
CA CYS A 102 49.07 44.97 -5.92
C CYS A 102 50.49 45.43 -6.28
N ASN A 103 51.01 46.41 -5.54
CA ASN A 103 52.37 46.91 -5.71
C ASN A 103 53.48 45.88 -5.42
N GLY A 104 53.14 44.68 -4.92
CA GLY A 104 54.06 43.56 -4.72
C GLY A 104 53.93 42.43 -5.77
N GLY A 105 53.03 42.56 -6.75
CA GLY A 105 52.81 41.56 -7.80
C GLY A 105 51.34 41.23 -8.05
N GLU A 106 51.11 40.27 -8.94
CA GLU A 106 49.79 39.69 -9.23
C GLU A 106 49.67 38.29 -8.60
N TYR A 107 48.57 38.06 -7.89
CA TYR A 107 48.31 36.81 -7.18
C TYR A 107 46.88 36.33 -7.42
N GLU A 108 46.66 35.02 -7.28
CA GLU A 108 45.34 34.41 -7.39
C GLU A 108 44.97 33.72 -6.07
N VAL A 109 43.79 34.05 -5.52
CA VAL A 109 43.20 33.34 -4.38
C VAL A 109 41.97 32.61 -4.90
N ALA A 110 42.00 31.27 -4.88
CA ALA A 110 40.87 30.48 -5.34
C ALA A 110 39.71 30.54 -4.34
N PHE A 111 38.47 30.37 -4.80
CA PHE A 111 37.33 30.09 -3.94
C PHE A 111 36.45 28.98 -4.52
N THR A 112 35.85 28.21 -3.63
CA THR A 112 34.81 27.23 -3.94
C THR A 112 33.57 27.58 -3.14
N ALA A 113 32.50 27.99 -3.81
CA ALA A 113 31.20 28.21 -3.17
C ALA A 113 30.33 26.96 -3.28
N ILE A 114 29.82 26.48 -2.14
CA ILE A 114 29.00 25.27 -2.04
C ILE A 114 27.67 25.67 -1.40
N ILE A 115 26.59 25.53 -2.17
CA ILE A 115 25.24 25.69 -1.63
C ILE A 115 24.86 24.41 -0.90
N GLU A 116 24.76 24.47 0.44
CA GLU A 116 24.35 23.31 1.22
C GLU A 116 22.87 23.00 1.02
N LYS A 117 22.53 21.70 1.09
CA LYS A 117 21.13 21.31 1.24
C LYS A 117 20.60 21.80 2.57
N PRO A 118 19.34 22.24 2.63
CA PRO A 118 18.70 22.58 3.89
C PRO A 118 18.84 21.40 4.86
N TYR A 119 19.14 21.72 6.10
CA TYR A 119 19.30 20.75 7.17
C TYR A 119 18.70 21.30 8.45
N VAL A 120 18.39 20.39 9.36
CA VAL A 120 17.91 20.74 10.70
C VAL A 120 18.87 20.21 11.74
N MET A 121 19.29 21.07 12.66
CA MET A 121 20.08 20.65 13.82
C MET A 121 19.17 20.14 14.93
N THR A 122 19.35 18.87 15.26
CA THR A 122 18.64 18.19 16.35
C THR A 122 19.57 17.95 17.53
N ALA A 123 19.05 17.52 18.67
CA ALA A 123 19.88 17.15 19.81
C ALA A 123 20.88 16.00 19.50
N TYR A 124 20.60 15.22 18.45
CA TYR A 124 21.38 14.05 18.04
C TYR A 124 22.19 14.25 16.75
N GLY A 125 22.18 15.45 16.16
CA GLY A 125 23.01 15.83 15.01
C GLY A 125 22.25 16.51 13.86
N LYS A 126 22.95 16.66 12.74
CA LYS A 126 22.45 17.27 11.50
C LYS A 126 21.53 16.28 10.77
N VAL A 127 20.29 16.68 10.50
CA VAL A 127 19.33 15.93 9.66
C VAL A 127 19.22 16.61 8.31
N GLN A 128 19.74 15.97 7.26
CA GLN A 128 19.77 16.50 5.89
C GLN A 128 19.26 15.49 4.85
N SER A 129 18.94 14.27 5.28
CA SER A 129 18.45 13.17 4.43
C SER A 129 17.41 12.32 5.15
N THR A 130 16.70 11.49 4.38
CA THR A 130 15.79 10.47 4.94
C THR A 130 16.49 9.44 5.82
N ASP A 131 17.76 9.11 5.53
CA ASP A 131 18.58 8.22 6.35
C ASP A 131 18.93 8.84 7.71
N ASP A 132 19.25 10.13 7.73
CA ASP A 132 19.52 10.86 8.99
C ASP A 132 18.26 10.97 9.84
N PHE A 133 17.11 11.20 9.20
CA PHE A 133 15.81 11.20 9.87
C PHE A 133 15.48 9.85 10.50
N LYS A 134 15.76 8.74 9.80
CA LYS A 134 15.63 7.38 10.37
C LYS A 134 16.53 7.20 11.60
N ARG A 135 17.79 7.66 11.55
CA ARG A 135 18.71 7.56 12.71
C ARG A 135 18.20 8.36 13.91
N LEU A 136 17.62 9.53 13.67
CA LEU A 136 16.95 10.31 14.71
C LEU A 136 15.77 9.51 15.30
N ALA A 137 14.88 8.98 14.45
CA ALA A 137 13.70 8.23 14.89
C ALA A 137 14.04 6.96 15.70
N ILE A 138 15.18 6.31 15.42
CA ILE A 138 15.66 5.16 16.22
C ILE A 138 16.13 5.60 17.62
N LYS A 139 16.76 6.78 17.73
CA LYS A 139 17.32 7.28 19.00
C LYS A 139 16.27 7.96 19.86
N ASP A 140 15.44 8.81 19.26
CA ASP A 140 14.37 9.56 19.90
C ASP A 140 13.21 9.74 18.91
N PHE A 141 12.20 8.87 19.04
CA PHE A 141 11.00 8.89 18.21
C PHE A 141 10.15 10.15 18.44
N SER A 142 10.19 10.72 19.65
CA SER A 142 9.43 11.93 20.00
C SER A 142 10.03 13.20 19.39
N GLU A 143 11.36 13.33 19.38
CA GLU A 143 12.03 14.42 18.65
C GLU A 143 11.84 14.29 17.14
N ALA A 144 11.94 13.06 16.60
CA ALA A 144 11.64 12.81 15.19
C ALA A 144 10.21 13.20 14.81
N GLN A 145 9.21 12.89 15.65
CA GLN A 145 7.82 13.27 15.42
C GLN A 145 7.62 14.80 15.42
N ARG A 146 8.31 15.53 16.31
CA ARG A 146 8.28 17.00 16.32
C ARG A 146 8.88 17.57 15.03
N LEU A 147 10.01 17.03 14.57
CA LEU A 147 10.62 17.41 13.30
C LEU A 147 9.71 17.06 12.12
N PHE A 148 9.08 15.89 12.11
CA PHE A 148 8.15 15.43 11.07
C PHE A 148 6.93 16.35 10.89
N ARG A 149 6.50 17.04 11.95
CA ARG A 149 5.42 18.04 11.91
C ARG A 149 5.89 19.44 11.49
N SER A 150 7.19 19.69 11.54
CA SER A 150 7.77 21.00 11.26
C SER A 150 7.74 21.34 9.77
N ARG A 151 7.74 22.65 9.46
CA ARG A 151 7.94 23.11 8.08
C ARG A 151 9.36 22.84 7.59
N GLU A 152 10.34 22.83 8.48
CA GLU A 152 11.75 22.66 8.16
C GLU A 152 12.03 21.28 7.53
N PHE A 153 11.36 20.23 8.01
CA PHE A 153 11.48 18.89 7.43
C PHE A 153 10.95 18.81 5.99
N TYR A 154 9.93 19.61 5.64
CA TYR A 154 9.44 19.71 4.26
C TYR A 154 10.50 20.29 3.32
N GLU A 155 11.24 21.31 3.77
CA GLU A 155 12.32 21.92 2.99
C GLU A 155 13.48 20.93 2.78
N VAL A 156 13.78 20.08 3.78
CA VAL A 156 14.75 18.98 3.63
C VAL A 156 14.29 17.97 2.58
N LEU A 157 13.01 17.55 2.62
CA LEU A 157 12.47 16.53 1.72
C LEU A 157 12.25 17.01 0.28
N LYS A 158 12.15 18.33 0.03
CA LYS A 158 11.97 18.90 -1.31
C LYS A 158 13.03 18.44 -2.32
N TYR A 159 14.24 18.13 -1.82
CA TYR A 159 15.40 17.72 -2.61
C TYR A 159 15.67 16.21 -2.58
N GLU A 160 14.81 15.45 -1.91
CA GLU A 160 14.85 13.99 -1.90
C GLU A 160 14.15 13.42 -3.15
N ASN A 161 14.12 12.10 -3.26
CA ASN A 161 13.41 11.41 -4.34
C ASN A 161 11.97 11.95 -4.47
N PRO A 162 11.51 12.36 -5.67
CA PRO A 162 10.15 12.89 -5.87
C PRO A 162 9.06 11.98 -5.30
N ARG A 163 9.24 10.65 -5.38
CA ARG A 163 8.29 9.67 -4.83
C ARG A 163 8.19 9.73 -3.30
N THR A 164 9.27 10.06 -2.62
CA THR A 164 9.32 10.26 -1.16
C THR A 164 8.67 11.60 -0.79
N PHE A 165 9.04 12.66 -1.51
CA PHE A 165 8.46 13.98 -1.32
C PHE A 165 6.94 13.99 -1.52
N HIS A 166 6.44 13.43 -2.62
CA HIS A 166 5.01 13.37 -2.92
C HIS A 166 4.21 12.54 -1.90
N LEU A 167 4.81 11.49 -1.33
CA LEU A 167 4.19 10.76 -0.23
C LEU A 167 4.00 11.67 0.99
N TYR A 168 5.06 12.36 1.39
CA TYR A 168 5.00 13.28 2.53
C TYR A 168 4.05 14.47 2.28
N ASP A 169 4.05 15.04 1.07
CA ASP A 169 3.16 16.15 0.70
C ASP A 169 1.67 15.76 0.81
N ASN A 170 1.33 14.52 0.47
CA ASN A 170 -0.01 13.98 0.69
C ASN A 170 -0.28 13.69 2.16
N MET A 171 0.66 13.11 2.91
CA MET A 171 0.51 12.87 4.35
C MET A 171 0.27 14.16 5.13
N ARG A 172 0.92 15.27 4.79
CA ARG A 172 0.64 16.59 5.39
C ARG A 172 -0.81 17.04 5.26
N LYS A 173 -1.53 16.59 4.21
CA LYS A 173 -2.96 16.90 3.99
C LYS A 173 -3.87 15.94 4.76
N TRP A 174 -3.36 14.78 5.18
CA TRP A 174 -4.11 13.73 5.89
C TRP A 174 -3.89 13.79 7.40
N ALA A 175 -2.68 13.44 7.86
CA ALA A 175 -2.30 13.35 9.26
C ALA A 175 -0.76 13.34 9.40
N LEU A 176 -0.26 13.87 10.52
CA LEU A 176 1.15 13.89 10.90
C LEU A 176 1.34 13.38 12.34
N ASP A 177 0.58 12.36 12.73
CA ASP A 177 0.69 11.68 14.03
C ASP A 177 1.79 10.61 14.04
N GLU A 178 1.98 9.90 15.17
CA GLU A 178 2.99 8.83 15.26
C GLU A 178 2.78 7.76 14.18
N GLN A 179 1.52 7.37 13.94
CA GLN A 179 1.19 6.38 12.93
C GLN A 179 1.51 6.88 11.52
N ALA A 180 1.22 8.14 11.19
CA ALA A 180 1.62 8.69 9.89
C ALA A 180 3.14 8.71 9.70
N MET A 181 3.92 8.98 10.77
CA MET A 181 5.38 8.91 10.71
C MET A 181 5.88 7.46 10.53
N GLU A 182 5.26 6.51 11.22
CA GLU A 182 5.53 5.07 11.04
C GLU A 182 5.26 4.65 9.58
N GLU A 183 4.09 5.00 9.05
CA GLU A 183 3.69 4.73 7.67
C GLU A 183 4.58 5.45 6.66
N PHE A 184 5.07 6.65 6.97
CA PHE A 184 6.03 7.34 6.11
C PHE A 184 7.32 6.54 6.00
N LEU A 185 7.91 6.14 7.13
CA LEU A 185 9.18 5.40 7.18
C LEU A 185 9.08 4.02 6.50
N VAL A 186 7.97 3.32 6.70
CA VAL A 186 7.68 2.05 6.01
C VAL A 186 7.47 2.27 4.51
N GLY A 187 6.68 3.28 4.13
CA GLY A 187 6.38 3.61 2.74
C GLY A 187 7.62 4.02 1.93
N ILE A 188 8.59 4.72 2.52
CA ILE A 188 9.86 5.07 1.86
C ILE A 188 10.91 3.95 1.92
N LYS A 189 10.56 2.76 2.43
CA LYS A 189 11.45 1.60 2.59
C LYS A 189 12.66 1.84 3.50
N GLN A 190 12.57 2.82 4.40
CA GLN A 190 13.58 3.06 5.42
C GLN A 190 13.39 2.17 6.65
N LYS A 191 12.21 1.54 6.77
CA LYS A 191 11.81 0.72 7.90
C LYS A 191 10.95 -0.47 7.45
N GLU A 192 11.09 -1.59 8.16
CA GLU A 192 10.20 -2.75 8.03
C GLU A 192 8.93 -2.58 8.88
N CYS A 193 7.82 -3.14 8.41
CA CYS A 193 6.55 -3.13 9.14
C CYS A 193 6.66 -3.91 10.47
N ILE A 194 5.91 -3.45 11.48
CA ILE A 194 5.86 -4.09 12.79
C ILE A 194 4.87 -5.26 12.74
N PHE A 195 5.32 -6.43 13.17
CA PHE A 195 4.50 -7.63 13.37
C PHE A 195 4.71 -8.17 14.78
N LEU A 196 3.66 -8.79 15.32
CA LEU A 196 3.69 -9.39 16.64
C LEU A 196 3.78 -10.91 16.54
N THR A 197 4.44 -11.53 17.51
CA THR A 197 4.52 -12.99 17.64
C THR A 197 4.15 -13.37 19.06
N LEU A 198 3.23 -14.33 19.19
CA LEU A 198 2.80 -14.87 20.49
C LEU A 198 3.66 -16.08 20.86
N GLN A 199 4.11 -16.16 22.10
CA GLN A 199 4.73 -17.37 22.61
C GLN A 199 3.66 -18.34 23.13
N GLY A 200 3.31 -19.32 22.29
CA GLY A 200 2.29 -20.33 22.57
C GLY A 200 0.95 -20.04 21.88
N GLU A 201 0.16 -21.09 21.65
CA GLU A 201 -1.14 -21.00 20.97
C GLU A 201 -2.32 -20.90 21.94
N GLY A 202 -2.11 -21.26 23.22
CA GLY A 202 -3.14 -21.13 24.24
C GLY A 202 -2.72 -21.63 25.62
N MET A 203 -3.64 -21.51 26.57
CA MET A 203 -3.45 -21.90 27.98
C MET A 203 -4.66 -22.72 28.47
N LEU A 204 -4.39 -23.79 29.21
CA LEU A 204 -5.40 -24.65 29.82
C LEU A 204 -5.40 -24.49 31.34
N PHE A 205 -6.58 -24.32 31.93
CA PHE A 205 -6.81 -24.31 33.37
C PHE A 205 -7.76 -25.44 33.78
N GLU A 206 -7.50 -26.05 34.94
CA GLU A 206 -8.29 -27.16 35.49
C GLU A 206 -8.76 -26.85 36.92
N ASP A 207 -10.04 -27.13 37.20
CA ASP A 207 -10.67 -27.08 38.52
C ASP A 207 -10.37 -25.80 39.33
N LEU A 208 -10.58 -24.65 38.70
CA LEU A 208 -10.34 -23.32 39.31
C LEU A 208 -11.35 -23.03 40.43
N LYS A 209 -10.86 -22.83 41.65
CA LYS A 209 -11.69 -22.45 42.82
C LYS A 209 -11.75 -20.95 43.06
N GLU A 210 -10.74 -20.22 42.59
CA GLU A 210 -10.59 -18.77 42.75
C GLU A 210 -10.15 -18.15 41.43
N ALA A 211 -10.36 -16.84 41.29
CA ALA A 211 -9.94 -16.10 40.10
C ALA A 211 -8.42 -16.20 39.94
N THR A 212 -7.98 -16.71 38.79
CA THR A 212 -6.57 -17.04 38.54
C THR A 212 -6.00 -16.14 37.45
N LYS A 213 -4.78 -15.64 37.67
CA LYS A 213 -4.06 -14.85 36.67
C LYS A 213 -3.33 -15.77 35.69
N GLY A 214 -3.46 -15.49 34.40
CA GLY A 214 -2.62 -16.04 33.34
C GLY A 214 -1.78 -14.92 32.71
N SER A 215 -0.62 -15.28 32.17
CA SER A 215 0.16 -14.37 31.32
C SER A 215 0.76 -15.11 30.14
N PHE A 216 0.94 -14.39 29.03
CA PHE A 216 1.70 -14.87 27.88
C PHE A 216 2.55 -13.76 27.29
N THR A 217 3.62 -14.15 26.62
CA THR A 217 4.63 -13.24 26.08
C THR A 217 4.27 -12.85 24.64
N VAL A 218 4.25 -11.54 24.38
CA VAL A 218 4.12 -10.94 23.05
C VAL A 218 5.46 -10.34 22.65
N ILE A 219 5.95 -10.70 21.46
CA ILE A 219 7.24 -10.24 20.94
C ILE A 219 7.01 -9.40 19.68
N LYS A 220 7.63 -8.23 19.60
CA LYS A 220 7.68 -7.41 18.38
C LYS A 220 8.99 -7.64 17.62
N ASN A 221 8.94 -7.58 16.29
CA ASN A 221 10.10 -7.78 15.42
C ASN A 221 11.04 -6.55 15.36
N THR A 222 10.50 -5.33 15.42
CA THR A 222 11.26 -4.08 15.19
C THR A 222 10.77 -2.91 16.06
N TRP A 223 11.44 -1.76 15.97
CA TRP A 223 11.12 -0.51 16.69
C TRP A 223 9.92 0.22 16.06
N GLY A 224 9.54 1.41 16.55
CA GLY A 224 8.49 2.24 15.93
C GLY A 224 7.18 2.27 16.73
N PHE A 225 6.13 2.83 16.13
CA PHE A 225 4.83 3.04 16.77
C PHE A 225 3.75 2.11 16.22
N MET A 226 3.08 1.34 17.09
CA MET A 226 1.89 0.57 16.71
C MET A 226 0.91 0.46 17.90
N PRO A 227 -0.36 0.85 17.72
CA PRO A 227 -1.40 0.59 18.70
C PRO A 227 -1.86 -0.87 18.63
N VAL A 228 -2.12 -1.48 19.78
CA VAL A 228 -2.65 -2.84 19.89
C VAL A 228 -3.87 -2.82 20.78
N HIS A 229 -5.01 -3.24 20.24
CA HIS A 229 -6.28 -3.33 20.95
C HIS A 229 -6.58 -4.79 21.30
N ILE A 230 -6.82 -5.06 22.58
CA ILE A 230 -7.02 -6.39 23.13
C ILE A 230 -8.52 -6.63 23.35
N GLN A 231 -9.07 -7.60 22.65
CA GLN A 231 -10.48 -8.02 22.78
C GLN A 231 -10.56 -9.43 23.34
N THR A 232 -11.58 -9.71 24.15
CA THR A 232 -11.77 -11.02 24.77
C THR A 232 -13.09 -11.64 24.33
N GLU A 233 -13.03 -12.91 23.97
CA GLU A 233 -14.19 -13.78 23.74
C GLU A 233 -14.31 -14.77 24.91
N GLY A 234 -15.49 -14.83 25.52
CA GLY A 234 -15.74 -15.58 26.75
C GLY A 234 -15.85 -14.66 27.97
N GLY A 235 -17.04 -14.59 28.57
CA GLY A 235 -17.33 -13.68 29.70
C GLY A 235 -16.54 -13.97 30.99
N PHE A 236 -15.82 -15.10 31.04
CA PHE A 236 -14.96 -15.46 32.16
C PHE A 236 -13.54 -14.90 32.06
N ILE A 237 -13.16 -14.26 30.95
CA ILE A 237 -11.81 -13.67 30.76
C ILE A 237 -11.89 -12.15 30.94
N THR A 238 -10.93 -11.57 31.66
CA THR A 238 -10.80 -10.12 31.79
C THR A 238 -9.35 -9.70 31.64
N VAL A 239 -9.11 -8.67 30.82
CA VAL A 239 -7.77 -8.09 30.62
C VAL A 239 -7.70 -6.73 31.32
N PRO A 240 -6.69 -6.47 32.18
CA PRO A 240 -6.58 -5.20 32.91
C PRO A 240 -6.35 -3.98 32.01
N ARG A 241 -5.61 -4.16 30.91
CA ARG A 241 -5.27 -3.11 29.94
C ARG A 241 -5.76 -3.53 28.55
N PRO A 242 -6.90 -2.99 28.06
CA PRO A 242 -7.44 -3.34 26.75
C PRO A 242 -6.72 -2.63 25.59
N GLU A 243 -5.91 -1.60 25.87
CA GLU A 243 -5.16 -0.86 24.86
C GLU A 243 -3.71 -0.71 25.32
N ILE A 244 -2.79 -1.07 24.43
CA ILE A 244 -1.35 -0.92 24.65
C ILE A 244 -0.69 -0.37 23.39
N THR A 245 0.52 0.15 23.53
CA THR A 245 1.34 0.63 22.41
C THR A 245 2.73 0.00 22.46
N THR A 246 3.53 0.23 21.42
CA THR A 246 4.91 -0.25 21.38
C THR A 246 5.82 0.35 22.45
N ASP A 247 5.41 1.45 23.10
CA ASP A 247 6.11 2.08 24.24
C ASP A 247 5.96 1.26 25.53
N ASP A 248 4.92 0.43 25.65
CA ASP A 248 4.72 -0.45 26.81
C ASP A 248 5.68 -1.67 26.79
N PHE A 249 6.36 -1.93 25.66
CA PHE A 249 7.28 -3.05 25.50
C PHE A 249 8.64 -2.74 26.14
N VAL A 250 9.14 -3.67 26.96
CA VAL A 250 10.50 -3.61 27.49
C VAL A 250 11.44 -4.26 26.48
N GLY A 251 12.17 -3.44 25.73
CA GLY A 251 12.91 -3.89 24.55
C GLY A 251 11.94 -4.34 23.46
N ASN A 252 11.93 -5.63 23.15
CA ASN A 252 11.05 -6.23 22.15
C ASN A 252 9.94 -7.10 22.74
N VAL A 253 9.81 -7.13 24.07
CA VAL A 253 8.95 -8.08 24.77
C VAL A 253 7.91 -7.34 25.62
N TYR A 254 6.67 -7.79 25.56
CA TYR A 254 5.57 -7.38 26.42
C TYR A 254 4.91 -8.60 27.05
N GLU A 255 4.75 -8.59 28.38
CA GLU A 255 4.05 -9.65 29.10
C GLU A 255 2.59 -9.23 29.29
N LEU A 256 1.67 -9.92 28.59
CA LEU A 256 0.25 -9.63 28.65
C LEU A 256 -0.39 -10.45 29.77
N GLU A 257 -0.87 -9.77 30.81
CA GLU A 257 -1.62 -10.38 31.91
C GLU A 257 -3.13 -10.40 31.63
N PHE A 258 -3.79 -11.51 31.96
CA PHE A 258 -5.24 -11.67 31.96
C PHE A 258 -5.72 -12.43 33.20
N VAL A 259 -7.00 -12.30 33.53
CA VAL A 259 -7.63 -12.93 34.69
C VAL A 259 -8.77 -13.83 34.22
N VAL A 260 -8.80 -15.05 34.75
CA VAL A 260 -9.88 -16.02 34.57
C VAL A 260 -10.78 -15.99 35.80
N ASN A 261 -12.02 -15.51 35.64
CA ASN A 261 -13.01 -15.37 36.70
C ASN A 261 -13.87 -16.62 36.82
N THR A 262 -13.98 -17.17 38.03
CA THR A 262 -14.75 -18.39 38.31
C THR A 262 -16.27 -18.20 38.24
N ASP A 263 -16.75 -16.97 38.42
CA ASP A 263 -18.18 -16.64 38.53
C ASP A 263 -18.96 -16.90 37.23
N HIS A 264 -18.26 -16.91 36.10
CA HIS A 264 -18.83 -17.11 34.77
C HIS A 264 -18.51 -18.49 34.18
N LEU A 265 -17.86 -19.38 34.94
CA LEU A 265 -17.55 -20.74 34.49
C LEU A 265 -18.73 -21.68 34.73
N HIS A 266 -19.08 -22.46 33.71
CA HIS A 266 -20.00 -23.59 33.86
C HIS A 266 -19.24 -24.91 33.99
N ALA A 267 -19.92 -25.96 34.47
CA ALA A 267 -19.36 -27.30 34.51
C ALA A 267 -19.01 -27.81 33.10
N GLY A 268 -17.90 -28.52 32.95
CA GLY A 268 -17.36 -28.97 31.67
C GLY A 268 -16.29 -28.03 31.09
N ARG A 269 -16.18 -27.99 29.76
CA ARG A 269 -15.18 -27.18 29.03
C ARG A 269 -15.74 -25.81 28.70
N ASN A 270 -15.02 -24.77 29.10
CA ASN A 270 -15.28 -23.38 28.76
C ASN A 270 -14.18 -22.93 27.80
N PHE A 271 -14.57 -22.43 26.62
CA PHE A 271 -13.64 -21.94 25.61
C PHE A 271 -13.73 -20.42 25.55
N GLY A 272 -12.57 -19.77 25.54
CA GLY A 272 -12.46 -18.33 25.33
C GLY A 272 -11.21 -18.02 24.49
N LYS A 273 -11.17 -16.81 23.96
CA LYS A 273 -10.07 -16.33 23.11
C LYS A 273 -9.69 -14.92 23.47
N ILE A 274 -8.41 -14.61 23.40
CA ILE A 274 -7.88 -13.25 23.52
C ILE A 274 -7.37 -12.84 22.14
N TYR A 275 -7.96 -11.80 21.59
CA TYR A 275 -7.61 -11.23 20.29
C TYR A 275 -6.71 -10.01 20.48
N LEU A 276 -5.54 -10.01 19.85
CA LEU A 276 -4.72 -8.82 19.69
C LEU A 276 -4.98 -8.25 18.30
N VAL A 277 -5.73 -7.15 18.25
CA VAL A 277 -6.09 -6.44 17.02
C VAL A 277 -5.08 -5.31 16.81
N THR A 278 -4.25 -5.47 15.79
CA THR A 278 -3.36 -4.40 15.28
C THR A 278 -3.94 -3.83 13.99
N PRO A 279 -3.41 -2.71 13.47
CA PRO A 279 -3.83 -2.19 12.17
C PRO A 279 -3.55 -3.13 10.98
N TYR A 280 -2.63 -4.09 11.15
CA TYR A 280 -2.12 -4.94 10.06
C TYR A 280 -2.61 -6.39 10.16
N GLU A 281 -2.76 -6.90 11.37
CA GLU A 281 -3.11 -8.29 11.65
C GLU A 281 -3.97 -8.45 12.92
N THR A 282 -4.67 -9.57 13.02
CA THR A 282 -5.38 -9.98 14.23
C THR A 282 -4.85 -11.34 14.68
N LEU A 283 -4.23 -11.37 15.86
CA LEU A 283 -3.71 -12.60 16.46
C LEU A 283 -4.69 -13.11 17.52
N SER A 284 -4.82 -14.42 17.66
CA SER A 284 -5.69 -15.05 18.66
C SER A 284 -4.90 -15.96 19.58
N TYR A 285 -5.17 -15.88 20.88
CA TYR A 285 -4.65 -16.76 21.92
C TYR A 285 -5.80 -17.52 22.59
N ASP A 286 -5.77 -18.84 22.55
CA ASP A 286 -6.88 -19.66 23.05
C ASP A 286 -6.77 -19.90 24.56
N VAL A 287 -7.87 -19.77 25.29
CA VAL A 287 -7.93 -20.02 26.74
C VAL A 287 -9.03 -21.05 27.00
N GLU A 288 -8.64 -22.22 27.50
CA GLU A 288 -9.57 -23.30 27.87
C GLU A 288 -9.61 -23.46 29.39
N VAL A 289 -10.81 -23.54 29.95
CA VAL A 289 -11.02 -23.81 31.37
C VAL A 289 -11.93 -25.02 31.54
N PHE A 290 -11.41 -26.05 32.19
CA PHE A 290 -12.13 -27.26 32.50
C PHE A 290 -12.55 -27.27 33.98
N GLN A 291 -13.86 -27.32 34.25
CA GLN A 291 -14.43 -27.15 35.60
C GLN A 291 -15.34 -28.31 36.01
N ASN A 292 -15.18 -28.83 37.23
CA ASN A 292 -16.00 -29.87 37.85
C ASN A 292 -16.05 -31.17 37.01
N GLY A 293 -14.89 -31.80 36.90
CA GLY A 293 -14.74 -33.14 36.31
C GLY A 293 -15.29 -34.29 37.16
N ASN A 294 -16.53 -34.23 37.68
CA ASN A 294 -17.24 -35.47 38.00
C ASN A 294 -17.85 -36.03 36.70
N TYR A 295 -16.96 -36.51 35.83
CA TYR A 295 -17.32 -37.38 34.73
C TYR A 295 -17.89 -38.66 35.35
N ASP A 296 -19.21 -38.78 35.45
CA ASP A 296 -19.82 -40.09 35.65
C ASP A 296 -19.77 -40.82 34.30
N GLU A 297 -18.56 -41.30 33.94
CA GLU A 297 -18.32 -42.10 32.72
C GLU A 297 -19.37 -43.21 32.61
N ASN A 298 -19.77 -43.77 33.75
CA ASN A 298 -20.80 -44.78 33.87
C ASN A 298 -22.17 -44.30 33.35
N ARG A 299 -22.59 -43.07 33.67
CA ARG A 299 -23.87 -42.51 33.20
C ARG A 299 -23.85 -42.25 31.69
N ARG A 300 -22.74 -41.71 31.15
CA ARG A 300 -22.58 -41.50 29.71
C ARG A 300 -22.60 -42.83 28.95
N GLU A 301 -21.95 -43.87 29.49
CA GLU A 301 -22.00 -45.20 28.89
C GLU A 301 -23.39 -45.83 28.96
N ILE A 302 -24.15 -45.59 30.02
CA ILE A 302 -25.56 -46.01 30.08
C ILE A 302 -26.39 -45.32 28.99
N GLU A 303 -26.28 -43.99 28.87
CA GLU A 303 -27.00 -43.20 27.85
C GLU A 303 -26.58 -43.59 26.42
N PHE A 304 -25.29 -43.80 26.19
CA PHE A 304 -24.74 -44.26 24.92
C PHE A 304 -25.24 -45.66 24.54
N LEU A 305 -25.18 -46.62 25.47
CA LEU A 305 -25.71 -47.96 25.27
C LEU A 305 -27.23 -47.93 25.02
N ALA A 306 -27.98 -47.02 25.66
CA ALA A 306 -29.43 -46.91 25.50
C ALA A 306 -29.79 -46.35 24.13
N ALA A 307 -29.06 -45.33 23.68
CA ALA A 307 -29.16 -44.82 22.32
C ALA A 307 -28.82 -45.88 21.26
N GLN A 308 -27.82 -46.75 21.52
CA GLN A 308 -27.49 -47.87 20.63
C GLN A 308 -28.63 -48.89 20.55
N ILE A 309 -29.19 -49.32 21.69
CA ILE A 309 -30.33 -50.27 21.71
C ILE A 309 -31.50 -49.70 20.91
N LEU A 310 -31.82 -48.43 21.10
CA LEU A 310 -32.91 -47.76 20.42
C LEU A 310 -32.65 -47.61 18.91
N LYS A 311 -31.42 -47.27 18.52
CA LYS A 311 -31.01 -47.18 17.10
C LYS A 311 -31.11 -48.55 16.41
N GLU A 312 -30.65 -49.61 17.07
CA GLU A 312 -30.76 -50.98 16.56
C GLU A 312 -32.22 -51.44 16.49
N TYR A 313 -33.06 -51.04 17.46
CA TYR A 313 -34.50 -51.32 17.45
C TYR A 313 -35.18 -50.69 16.22
N ILE A 314 -34.90 -49.42 15.94
CA ILE A 314 -35.43 -48.76 14.74
C ILE A 314 -34.92 -49.42 13.46
N ALA A 315 -33.67 -49.91 13.44
CA ALA A 315 -33.16 -50.68 12.32
C ALA A 315 -33.86 -52.04 12.15
N CYS A 316 -34.27 -52.68 13.25
CA CYS A 316 -35.11 -53.88 13.25
C CYS A 316 -36.49 -53.59 12.66
N GLU A 317 -37.15 -52.52 13.09
CA GLU A 317 -38.45 -52.07 12.56
C GLU A 317 -38.37 -51.68 11.07
N ALA A 318 -37.21 -51.18 10.62
CA ALA A 318 -36.92 -50.93 9.22
C ALA A 318 -36.69 -52.21 8.38
N GLY A 319 -36.68 -53.40 9.00
CA GLY A 319 -36.38 -54.68 8.35
C GLY A 319 -34.90 -54.90 8.01
N ARG A 320 -33.97 -54.11 8.58
CA ARG A 320 -32.51 -54.23 8.33
C ARG A 320 -31.80 -55.20 9.26
N ILE A 321 -32.38 -55.46 10.44
CA ILE A 321 -31.87 -56.38 11.46
C ILE A 321 -33.03 -57.32 11.83
N ASP A 322 -32.76 -58.60 12.09
CA ASP A 322 -33.80 -59.50 12.59
C ASP A 322 -34.06 -59.30 14.10
N LEU A 323 -35.27 -59.63 14.54
CA LEU A 323 -35.73 -59.41 15.91
C LEU A 323 -34.89 -60.18 16.95
N ASN A 324 -34.45 -61.41 16.67
CA ASN A 324 -33.61 -62.20 17.56
C ASN A 324 -32.20 -61.62 17.67
N THR A 325 -31.62 -61.15 16.57
CA THR A 325 -30.31 -60.48 16.57
C THR A 325 -30.36 -59.18 17.38
N TRP A 326 -31.39 -58.37 17.21
CA TRP A 326 -31.60 -57.19 18.05
C TRP A 326 -31.78 -57.56 19.52
N THR A 327 -32.61 -58.56 19.83
CA THR A 327 -32.91 -58.99 21.20
C THR A 327 -31.65 -59.44 21.93
N ASN A 328 -30.80 -60.26 21.30
CA ASN A 328 -29.54 -60.71 21.91
C ASN A 328 -28.59 -59.55 22.18
N SER A 329 -28.44 -58.66 21.21
CA SER A 329 -27.62 -57.45 21.32
C SER A 329 -28.11 -56.50 22.42
N ALA A 330 -29.42 -56.24 22.48
CA ALA A 330 -30.04 -55.35 23.46
C ALA A 330 -29.99 -55.94 24.88
N VAL A 331 -30.10 -57.26 25.02
CA VAL A 331 -29.91 -57.97 26.29
C VAL A 331 -28.47 -57.85 26.80
N GLU A 332 -27.48 -58.01 25.92
CA GLU A 332 -26.07 -57.86 26.29
C GLU A 332 -25.77 -56.43 26.76
N LYS A 333 -26.21 -55.43 25.98
CA LYS A 333 -26.03 -54.00 26.32
C LYS A 333 -26.77 -53.61 27.60
N SER A 334 -28.00 -54.06 27.81
CA SER A 334 -28.76 -53.78 29.05
C SER A 334 -28.14 -54.44 30.28
N LYS A 335 -27.56 -55.65 30.16
CA LYS A 335 -26.77 -56.25 31.25
C LYS A 335 -25.55 -55.39 31.59
N ARG A 336 -24.86 -54.85 30.59
CA ARG A 336 -23.71 -53.96 30.78
C ARG A 336 -24.10 -52.63 31.43
N MET A 337 -25.24 -52.03 31.06
CA MET A 337 -25.77 -50.83 31.76
C MET A 337 -25.95 -51.08 33.26
N ARG A 338 -26.48 -52.25 33.65
CA ARG A 338 -26.66 -52.59 35.06
C ARG A 338 -25.35 -52.86 35.82
N GLN A 339 -24.24 -53.14 35.13
CA GLN A 339 -22.93 -53.21 35.79
C GLN A 339 -22.45 -51.81 36.21
N TYR A 340 -22.78 -50.80 35.39
CA TYR A 340 -22.45 -49.40 35.64
C TYR A 340 -23.36 -48.75 36.71
N ALA A 341 -24.66 -49.11 36.76
CA ALA A 341 -25.60 -48.66 37.77
C ALA A 341 -26.47 -49.81 38.33
N PRO A 342 -25.95 -50.62 39.28
CA PRO A 342 -26.63 -51.81 39.78
C PRO A 342 -27.83 -51.53 40.69
N LEU A 343 -27.94 -50.32 41.25
CA LEU A 343 -29.02 -49.89 42.14
C LEU A 343 -30.16 -49.14 41.41
N ASP A 344 -30.07 -48.99 40.08
CA ASP A 344 -31.10 -48.32 39.29
C ASP A 344 -32.22 -49.29 38.89
N ASP A 345 -33.34 -49.19 39.60
CA ASP A 345 -34.56 -49.98 39.36
C ASP A 345 -35.11 -49.81 37.93
N GLY A 346 -34.92 -48.64 37.31
CA GLY A 346 -35.39 -48.35 35.95
C GLY A 346 -34.68 -49.19 34.88
N LEU A 347 -33.38 -49.44 35.05
CA LEU A 347 -32.59 -50.28 34.13
C LEU A 347 -32.99 -51.76 34.21
N GLN A 348 -33.38 -52.24 35.41
CA GLN A 348 -33.93 -53.59 35.57
C GLN A 348 -35.25 -53.75 34.82
N LEU A 349 -36.15 -52.77 34.93
CA LEU A 349 -37.43 -52.78 34.19
C LEU A 349 -37.22 -52.61 32.69
N PHE A 350 -36.27 -51.79 32.27
CA PHE A 350 -35.90 -51.63 30.86
C PHE A 350 -35.44 -52.96 30.24
N GLN A 351 -34.63 -53.74 30.95
CA GLN A 351 -34.24 -55.07 30.48
C GLN A 351 -35.46 -56.01 30.34
N ALA A 352 -36.40 -56.00 31.29
CA ALA A 352 -37.64 -56.78 31.15
C ALA A 352 -38.45 -56.35 29.92
N HIS A 353 -38.51 -55.05 29.61
CA HIS A 353 -39.18 -54.55 28.41
C HIS A 353 -38.49 -55.01 27.11
N VAL A 354 -37.16 -55.04 27.06
CA VAL A 354 -36.40 -55.60 25.92
C VAL A 354 -36.78 -57.07 25.69
N TYR A 355 -36.86 -57.88 26.76
CA TYR A 355 -37.28 -59.28 26.64
C TYR A 355 -38.73 -59.44 26.16
N ILE A 356 -39.66 -58.60 26.63
CA ILE A 356 -41.06 -58.61 26.16
C ILE A 356 -41.13 -58.28 24.67
N ARG A 357 -40.38 -57.26 24.22
CA ARG A 357 -40.33 -56.86 22.81
C ARG A 357 -39.66 -57.91 21.92
N GLY A 358 -38.68 -58.63 22.43
CA GLY A 358 -38.02 -59.76 21.76
C GLY A 358 -38.75 -61.10 21.85
N GLU A 359 -40.03 -61.12 22.25
CA GLU A 359 -40.87 -62.33 22.40
C GLU A 359 -40.36 -63.37 23.42
N ARG A 360 -39.43 -63.00 24.31
CA ARG A 360 -38.86 -63.83 25.38
C ARG A 360 -39.57 -63.61 26.72
N ILE A 361 -40.81 -64.08 26.79
CA ILE A 361 -41.74 -63.73 27.88
C ILE A 361 -41.37 -64.36 29.23
N GLU A 362 -40.80 -65.56 29.25
CA GLU A 362 -40.47 -66.26 30.51
C GLU A 362 -39.32 -65.57 31.25
N GLU A 363 -38.32 -65.06 30.53
CA GLU A 363 -37.22 -64.29 31.11
C GLU A 363 -37.69 -62.93 31.65
N ALA A 364 -38.65 -62.28 30.96
CA ALA A 364 -39.27 -61.05 31.44
C ALA A 364 -40.09 -61.27 32.73
N LYS A 365 -40.86 -62.36 32.81
CA LYS A 365 -41.62 -62.74 34.02
C LYS A 365 -40.70 -62.90 35.22
N TRP A 366 -39.58 -63.61 35.04
CA TRP A 366 -38.62 -63.84 36.12
C TRP A 366 -38.05 -62.54 36.70
N ILE A 367 -37.78 -61.53 35.85
CA ILE A 367 -37.29 -60.22 36.32
C ILE A 367 -38.38 -59.47 37.10
N LEU A 368 -39.63 -59.51 36.64
CA LEU A 368 -40.76 -58.77 37.24
C LEU A 368 -41.30 -59.43 38.52
N GLU A 369 -41.21 -60.75 38.65
CA GLU A 369 -41.58 -61.48 39.88
C GLU A 369 -40.56 -61.26 41.01
N ASN A 370 -39.29 -61.09 40.66
CA ASN A 370 -38.21 -60.78 41.60
C ASN A 370 -38.02 -59.27 41.84
N TYR A 371 -38.82 -58.42 41.21
CA TYR A 371 -38.79 -56.97 41.42
C TYR A 371 -39.50 -56.61 42.72
N ASN A 372 -38.83 -55.88 43.61
CA ASN A 372 -39.35 -55.54 44.94
C ASN A 372 -40.37 -54.38 44.88
N TYR A 373 -41.55 -54.67 44.33
CA TYR A 373 -42.61 -53.67 44.15
C TYR A 373 -43.21 -53.26 45.50
N ASN A 374 -42.84 -52.06 45.97
CA ASN A 374 -43.38 -51.52 47.22
C ASN A 374 -44.54 -50.55 46.96
N ARG A 375 -45.77 -51.07 47.05
CA ARG A 375 -47.02 -50.32 46.82
C ARG A 375 -47.23 -49.13 47.77
N PHE A 376 -46.49 -49.04 48.87
CA PHE A 376 -46.59 -47.98 49.88
C PHE A 376 -45.53 -46.87 49.73
N ALA A 377 -44.59 -46.99 48.78
CA ALA A 377 -43.61 -45.94 48.47
C ALA A 377 -44.22 -44.84 47.56
N ILE A 378 -45.36 -44.30 47.98
CA ILE A 378 -46.11 -43.28 47.25
C ILE A 378 -45.28 -41.99 47.24
N GLY A 379 -44.76 -41.60 46.06
CA GLY A 379 -44.15 -40.29 45.82
C GLY A 379 -42.64 -40.23 45.60
N LYS A 380 -41.88 -41.34 45.71
CA LYS A 380 -40.43 -41.32 45.42
C LYS A 380 -40.09 -41.36 43.92
N ASP A 381 -40.81 -42.15 43.12
CA ASP A 381 -40.72 -42.16 41.66
C ASP A 381 -42.02 -42.70 41.02
N PRO A 382 -42.97 -41.81 40.65
CA PRO A 382 -44.26 -42.20 40.07
C PRO A 382 -44.15 -42.88 38.70
N VAL A 383 -43.13 -42.54 37.91
CA VAL A 383 -42.98 -43.00 36.52
C VAL A 383 -42.47 -44.44 36.47
N THR A 384 -41.47 -44.78 37.29
CA THR A 384 -40.93 -46.15 37.39
C THR A 384 -41.97 -47.14 37.93
N ASN A 385 -42.82 -46.70 38.87
CA ASN A 385 -43.94 -47.49 39.37
C ASN A 385 -45.00 -47.77 38.28
N ALA A 386 -45.36 -46.75 37.50
CA ALA A 386 -46.25 -46.90 36.35
C ALA A 386 -45.64 -47.82 35.29
N TYR A 387 -44.32 -47.74 35.07
CA TYR A 387 -43.61 -48.59 34.11
C TYR A 387 -43.64 -50.07 34.51
N TYR A 388 -43.43 -50.41 35.78
CA TYR A 388 -43.58 -51.78 36.27
C TYR A 388 -45.00 -52.32 36.01
N LEU A 389 -46.03 -51.55 36.38
CA LEU A 389 -47.43 -51.94 36.18
C LEU A 389 -47.73 -52.15 34.69
N TYR A 390 -47.24 -51.26 33.83
CA TYR A 390 -47.33 -51.37 32.38
C TYR A 390 -46.74 -52.70 31.86
N LEU A 391 -45.54 -53.08 32.31
CA LEU A 391 -44.90 -54.33 31.89
C LEU A 391 -45.68 -55.56 32.37
N THR A 392 -46.28 -55.52 33.57
CA THR A 392 -47.14 -56.63 34.05
C THR A 392 -48.43 -56.78 33.24
N ALA A 393 -48.99 -55.66 32.75
CA ALA A 393 -50.17 -55.65 31.90
C ALA A 393 -49.88 -56.28 30.51
N LEU A 394 -48.70 -55.98 29.93
CA LEU A 394 -48.26 -56.55 28.65
C LEU A 394 -48.11 -58.07 28.69
N ILE A 395 -47.65 -58.64 29.82
CA ILE A 395 -47.46 -60.10 29.98
C ILE A 395 -48.79 -60.81 30.24
N ARG A 396 -49.61 -60.28 31.17
CA ARG A 396 -50.81 -60.99 31.65
C ARG A 396 -51.97 -60.93 30.65
N LYS A 397 -52.08 -59.88 29.84
CA LYS A 397 -53.14 -59.64 28.83
C LYS A 397 -54.59 -59.89 29.32
N ASN A 398 -54.83 -59.87 30.64
CA ASN A 398 -56.14 -60.10 31.25
C ASN A 398 -56.91 -58.78 31.33
N GLY A 399 -58.09 -58.71 30.71
CA GLY A 399 -58.88 -57.46 30.58
C GLY A 399 -59.10 -56.72 31.91
N SER A 400 -59.45 -57.44 32.98
CA SER A 400 -59.70 -56.84 34.31
C SER A 400 -58.44 -56.23 34.95
N HIS A 401 -57.27 -56.83 34.71
CA HIS A 401 -56.00 -56.34 35.23
C HIS A 401 -55.50 -55.13 34.41
N VAL A 402 -55.67 -55.19 33.08
CA VAL A 402 -55.31 -54.11 32.16
C VAL A 402 -56.14 -52.85 32.47
N GLU A 403 -57.44 -52.97 32.69
CA GLU A 403 -58.29 -51.82 33.06
C GLU A 403 -57.86 -51.15 34.38
N ARG A 404 -57.50 -51.96 35.39
CA ARG A 404 -56.99 -51.43 36.66
C ARG A 404 -55.65 -50.70 36.48
N VAL A 405 -54.75 -51.24 35.67
CA VAL A 405 -53.46 -50.61 35.37
C VAL A 405 -53.66 -49.33 34.56
N LEU A 406 -54.59 -49.31 33.60
CA LEU A 406 -54.96 -48.13 32.83
C LEU A 406 -55.49 -46.99 33.71
N ASP A 407 -56.35 -47.29 34.69
CA ASP A 407 -56.86 -46.29 35.64
C ASP A 407 -55.73 -45.67 36.50
N GLU A 408 -54.78 -46.49 36.97
CA GLU A 408 -53.62 -46.00 37.74
C GLU A 408 -52.64 -45.18 36.89
N ILE A 409 -52.31 -45.64 35.66
CA ILE A 409 -51.44 -44.89 34.74
C ILE A 409 -52.13 -43.59 34.31
N GLY A 410 -53.44 -43.63 34.02
CA GLY A 410 -54.24 -42.46 33.65
C GLY A 410 -54.29 -41.41 34.75
N LYS A 411 -54.51 -41.81 36.02
CA LYS A 411 -54.43 -40.92 37.18
C LYS A 411 -53.04 -40.31 37.36
N THR A 412 -51.99 -41.08 37.08
CA THR A 412 -50.60 -40.61 37.18
C THR A 412 -50.28 -39.61 36.05
N TYR A 413 -50.71 -39.89 34.82
CA TYR A 413 -50.54 -38.98 33.67
C TYR A 413 -51.33 -37.67 33.84
N LEU A 414 -52.51 -37.69 34.45
CA LEU A 414 -53.25 -36.46 34.78
C LEU A 414 -52.46 -35.53 35.73
N ARG A 415 -51.58 -36.08 36.57
CA ARG A 415 -50.72 -35.34 37.50
C ARG A 415 -49.37 -34.94 36.87
N HIS A 416 -48.90 -35.69 35.88
CA HIS A 416 -47.63 -35.50 35.17
C HIS A 416 -47.86 -35.53 33.65
N GLN A 417 -48.56 -34.52 33.14
CA GLN A 417 -48.94 -34.44 31.72
C GLN A 417 -47.74 -34.19 30.79
N ASP A 418 -46.61 -33.77 31.35
CA ASP A 418 -45.33 -33.55 30.68
C ASP A 418 -44.58 -34.85 30.36
N SER A 419 -44.83 -35.95 31.08
CA SER A 419 -44.12 -37.22 30.85
C SER A 419 -44.59 -37.93 29.58
N SER A 420 -43.68 -38.02 28.62
CA SER A 420 -43.88 -38.76 27.37
C SER A 420 -43.87 -40.27 27.58
N GLU A 421 -43.14 -40.80 28.57
CA GLU A 421 -43.10 -42.23 28.89
C GLU A 421 -44.49 -42.74 29.28
N LEU A 422 -45.19 -42.02 30.16
CA LEU A 422 -46.56 -42.35 30.57
C LEU A 422 -47.54 -42.30 29.40
N LEU A 423 -47.40 -41.30 28.52
CA LEU A 423 -48.20 -41.21 27.31
C LEU A 423 -47.96 -42.42 26.37
N LEU A 424 -46.71 -42.82 26.14
CA LEU A 424 -46.37 -43.97 25.31
C LEU A 424 -46.95 -45.29 25.87
N MET A 425 -46.99 -45.44 27.20
CA MET A 425 -47.63 -46.57 27.87
C MET A 425 -49.15 -46.59 27.63
N LEU A 426 -49.81 -45.44 27.77
CA LEU A 426 -51.26 -45.30 27.51
C LEU A 426 -51.62 -45.59 26.05
N LEU A 427 -50.85 -45.04 25.11
CA LEU A 427 -51.04 -45.27 23.66
C LEU A 427 -50.95 -46.76 23.28
N THR A 428 -50.20 -47.54 24.05
CA THR A 428 -50.01 -48.97 23.80
C THR A 428 -51.07 -49.84 24.47
N LEU A 429 -51.50 -49.53 25.70
CA LEU A 429 -52.44 -50.36 26.47
C LEU A 429 -53.92 -50.04 26.21
N ASP A 430 -54.26 -48.76 25.99
CA ASP A 430 -55.66 -48.34 25.97
C ASP A 430 -56.32 -48.63 24.60
N PRO A 431 -57.42 -49.41 24.56
CA PRO A 431 -58.15 -49.70 23.33
C PRO A 431 -58.61 -48.45 22.56
N GLN A 432 -58.83 -47.32 23.22
CA GLN A 432 -59.29 -46.09 22.58
C GLN A 432 -58.29 -45.51 21.57
N TYR A 433 -57.01 -45.85 21.73
CA TYR A 433 -55.91 -45.44 20.86
C TYR A 433 -55.60 -46.46 19.75
N ARG A 434 -56.44 -47.49 19.54
CA ARG A 434 -56.32 -48.33 18.32
C ARG A 434 -56.56 -47.53 17.04
N ASP A 435 -57.38 -46.48 17.10
CA ASP A 435 -57.61 -45.59 15.97
C ASP A 435 -56.40 -44.66 15.75
N ALA A 436 -55.76 -44.78 14.58
CA ALA A 436 -54.59 -43.99 14.19
C ALA A 436 -54.85 -42.47 14.24
N TYR A 437 -56.08 -42.03 13.96
CA TYR A 437 -56.43 -40.60 14.02
C TYR A 437 -56.35 -40.06 15.46
N ARG A 438 -56.88 -40.81 16.43
CA ARG A 438 -56.84 -40.43 17.85
C ARG A 438 -55.41 -40.43 18.40
N ARG A 439 -54.59 -41.43 18.04
CA ARG A 439 -53.16 -41.47 18.41
C ARG A 439 -52.43 -40.22 17.93
N LEU A 440 -52.53 -39.93 16.63
CA LEU A 440 -51.84 -38.80 16.03
C LEU A 440 -52.24 -37.47 16.67
N ARG A 441 -53.54 -37.28 16.96
CA ARG A 441 -54.04 -36.05 17.59
C ARG A 441 -53.47 -35.83 19.00
N VAL A 442 -53.37 -36.87 19.82
CA VAL A 442 -52.80 -36.74 21.18
C VAL A 442 -51.29 -36.50 21.12
N LEU A 443 -50.59 -37.15 20.19
CA LEU A 443 -49.17 -36.88 19.95
C LEU A 443 -48.95 -35.42 19.50
N GLU A 444 -49.75 -34.91 18.55
CA GLU A 444 -49.67 -33.51 18.12
C GLU A 444 -49.92 -32.53 19.30
N GLN A 445 -50.88 -32.82 20.17
CA GLN A 445 -51.15 -32.02 21.37
C GLN A 445 -49.98 -32.01 22.36
N GLN A 446 -49.37 -33.18 22.61
CA GLN A 446 -48.20 -33.30 23.49
C GLN A 446 -47.01 -32.51 22.94
N PHE A 447 -46.78 -32.59 21.63
CA PHE A 447 -45.68 -31.88 20.96
C PHE A 447 -45.80 -30.35 21.12
N TYR A 448 -46.97 -29.77 20.86
CA TYR A 448 -47.16 -28.33 21.00
C TYR A 448 -47.28 -27.86 22.46
N GLY A 449 -47.72 -28.73 23.37
CA GLY A 449 -47.83 -28.41 24.79
C GLY A 449 -46.51 -28.41 25.56
N TYR A 450 -45.60 -29.34 25.23
CA TYR A 450 -44.42 -29.63 26.05
C TYR A 450 -43.11 -29.79 25.25
N GLU A 451 -43.09 -29.49 23.93
CA GLU A 451 -41.90 -29.55 23.06
C GLU A 451 -41.13 -30.89 23.12
N THR A 452 -41.85 -32.00 23.21
CA THR A 452 -41.27 -33.34 23.36
C THR A 452 -40.42 -33.75 22.15
N ASN A 453 -39.14 -34.08 22.38
CA ASN A 453 -38.17 -34.49 21.36
C ASN A 453 -37.67 -35.93 21.56
N GLN A 454 -38.59 -36.89 21.73
CA GLN A 454 -38.23 -38.30 21.93
C GLN A 454 -38.33 -39.12 20.64
N VAL A 455 -37.36 -40.02 20.45
CA VAL A 455 -37.24 -40.86 19.25
C VAL A 455 -38.42 -41.83 19.10
N LEU A 456 -38.83 -42.51 20.18
CA LEU A 456 -39.98 -43.43 20.20
C LEU A 456 -41.31 -42.71 19.91
N PHE A 457 -41.43 -41.47 20.38
CA PHE A 457 -42.58 -40.62 20.13
C PHE A 457 -42.76 -40.35 18.63
N TYR A 458 -41.68 -40.00 17.93
CA TYR A 458 -41.70 -39.82 16.47
C TYR A 458 -41.92 -41.14 15.72
N GLN A 459 -41.45 -42.27 16.24
CA GLN A 459 -41.71 -43.59 15.66
C GLN A 459 -43.20 -43.93 15.63
N ILE A 460 -43.93 -43.71 16.73
CA ILE A 460 -45.37 -44.01 16.77
C ILE A 460 -46.15 -43.06 15.85
N ALA A 461 -45.78 -41.78 15.82
CA ALA A 461 -46.36 -40.81 14.89
C ALA A 461 -46.13 -41.23 13.43
N TYR A 462 -44.93 -41.71 13.11
CA TYR A 462 -44.60 -42.23 11.79
C TYR A 462 -45.41 -43.47 11.41
N GLN A 463 -45.57 -44.44 12.33
CA GLN A 463 -46.41 -45.62 12.09
C GLN A 463 -47.85 -45.25 11.73
N CYS A 464 -48.42 -44.21 12.34
CA CYS A 464 -49.74 -43.71 11.98
C CYS A 464 -49.80 -43.23 10.52
N PHE A 465 -48.75 -42.56 10.01
CA PHE A 465 -48.68 -42.14 8.61
C PHE A 465 -48.53 -43.31 7.63
N VAL A 466 -47.83 -44.37 8.03
CA VAL A 466 -47.69 -45.59 7.21
C VAL A 466 -49.01 -46.37 7.16
N GLU A 467 -49.75 -46.47 8.26
CA GLU A 467 -51.06 -47.13 8.28
C GLU A 467 -52.08 -46.41 7.39
N ARG A 468 -52.05 -45.07 7.37
CA ARG A 468 -52.95 -44.24 6.57
C ARG A 468 -52.25 -42.96 6.08
N THR A 469 -51.77 -42.99 4.85
CA THR A 469 -51.06 -41.85 4.21
C THR A 469 -51.88 -40.56 4.19
N ASN A 470 -53.21 -40.65 4.11
CA ASN A 470 -54.13 -39.50 4.10
C ASN A 470 -54.24 -38.75 5.44
N LEU A 471 -53.62 -39.26 6.51
CA LEU A 471 -53.51 -38.55 7.79
C LEU A 471 -52.52 -37.38 7.70
N LEU A 472 -51.54 -37.43 6.80
CA LEU A 472 -50.62 -36.33 6.54
C LEU A 472 -51.31 -35.23 5.72
N LYS A 473 -52.10 -34.37 6.37
CA LYS A 473 -52.89 -33.34 5.68
C LYS A 473 -52.14 -32.04 5.43
N LYS A 474 -51.14 -31.74 6.27
CA LYS A 474 -50.37 -30.49 6.28
C LYS A 474 -48.91 -30.79 6.63
N LEU A 475 -48.01 -29.86 6.28
CA LEU A 475 -46.62 -29.88 6.73
C LEU A 475 -46.42 -28.74 7.73
N GLY A 476 -46.78 -28.99 8.99
CA GLY A 476 -46.47 -28.09 10.11
C GLY A 476 -45.20 -28.53 10.85
N LYS A 477 -44.87 -27.85 11.95
CA LYS A 477 -43.68 -28.17 12.76
C LYS A 477 -43.66 -29.64 13.20
N PHE A 478 -44.79 -30.14 13.71
CA PHE A 478 -44.92 -31.54 14.15
C PHE A 478 -44.66 -32.53 13.00
N GLU A 479 -45.33 -32.37 11.86
CA GLU A 479 -45.17 -33.29 10.73
C GLU A 479 -43.75 -33.26 10.15
N LEU A 480 -43.11 -32.09 10.10
CA LEU A 480 -41.71 -31.97 9.67
C LEU A 480 -40.76 -32.72 10.61
N HIS A 481 -40.95 -32.67 11.93
CA HIS A 481 -40.10 -33.42 12.87
C HIS A 481 -40.28 -34.93 12.72
N VAL A 482 -41.51 -35.40 12.50
CA VAL A 482 -41.78 -36.83 12.25
C VAL A 482 -41.14 -37.29 10.92
N LEU A 483 -41.24 -36.48 9.85
CA LEU A 483 -40.59 -36.77 8.57
C LEU A 483 -39.07 -36.73 8.68
N ASN A 484 -38.50 -35.76 9.40
CA ASN A 484 -37.05 -35.70 9.65
C ASN A 484 -36.55 -36.95 10.40
N PHE A 485 -37.29 -37.40 11.41
CA PHE A 485 -37.03 -38.68 12.07
C PHE A 485 -37.07 -39.84 11.06
N ALA A 486 -38.13 -39.96 10.27
CA ALA A 486 -38.30 -41.06 9.32
C ALA A 486 -37.17 -41.10 8.28
N VAL A 487 -36.72 -39.95 7.81
CA VAL A 487 -35.63 -39.81 6.84
C VAL A 487 -34.27 -40.12 7.47
N LYS A 488 -33.98 -39.58 8.66
CA LYS A 488 -32.73 -39.84 9.41
C LYS A 488 -32.48 -41.33 9.62
N TYR A 489 -33.54 -42.10 9.89
CA TYR A 489 -33.46 -43.55 10.07
C TYR A 489 -33.71 -44.36 8.80
N ARG A 490 -33.92 -43.72 7.64
CA ARG A 490 -34.25 -44.35 6.34
C ARG A 490 -35.48 -45.25 6.39
N LEU A 491 -36.49 -44.85 7.17
CA LEU A 491 -37.76 -45.56 7.33
C LEU A 491 -38.79 -45.18 6.26
N LEU A 492 -38.69 -43.97 5.71
CA LEU A 492 -39.68 -43.38 4.82
C LEU A 492 -39.93 -44.29 3.62
N THR A 493 -41.20 -44.55 3.27
CA THR A 493 -41.59 -45.34 2.09
C THR A 493 -41.69 -44.45 0.85
N LYS A 494 -41.57 -45.06 -0.36
CA LYS A 494 -41.62 -44.32 -1.63
C LYS A 494 -42.95 -43.56 -1.81
N GLU A 495 -44.07 -44.18 -1.45
CA GLU A 495 -45.40 -43.57 -1.57
C GLU A 495 -45.55 -42.35 -0.66
N LEU A 496 -45.13 -42.46 0.61
CA LEU A 496 -45.19 -41.37 1.58
C LEU A 496 -44.20 -40.25 1.22
N ALA A 497 -43.03 -40.59 0.68
CA ALA A 497 -42.05 -39.64 0.17
C ALA A 497 -42.60 -38.78 -0.98
N LEU A 498 -43.23 -39.41 -1.98
CA LEU A 498 -43.85 -38.69 -3.11
C LEU A 498 -45.04 -37.83 -2.64
N TYR A 499 -45.82 -38.34 -1.69
CA TYR A 499 -46.93 -37.58 -1.11
C TYR A 499 -46.45 -36.36 -0.30
N ALA A 500 -45.41 -36.53 0.51
CA ALA A 500 -44.77 -35.43 1.24
C ALA A 500 -44.17 -34.38 0.29
N ALA A 501 -43.52 -34.80 -0.81
CA ALA A 501 -43.02 -33.89 -1.84
C ALA A 501 -44.16 -33.12 -2.52
N ASN A 502 -45.30 -33.78 -2.83
CA ASN A 502 -46.47 -33.09 -3.37
C ASN A 502 -46.99 -32.00 -2.43
N LEU A 503 -47.12 -32.30 -1.13
CA LEU A 503 -47.54 -31.31 -0.13
C LEU A 503 -46.51 -30.18 0.02
N ALA A 504 -45.22 -30.48 -0.08
CA ALA A 504 -44.15 -29.49 -0.03
C ALA A 504 -44.20 -28.53 -1.23
N SER A 505 -44.59 -29.00 -2.42
CA SER A 505 -44.74 -28.15 -3.61
C SER A 505 -45.83 -27.08 -3.44
N GLN A 506 -46.84 -27.36 -2.62
CA GLN A 506 -47.96 -26.46 -2.32
C GLN A 506 -47.63 -25.41 -1.25
N GLN A 507 -46.49 -25.56 -0.54
CA GLN A 507 -46.06 -24.58 0.45
C GLN A 507 -45.72 -23.25 -0.20
N LYS A 508 -46.09 -22.15 0.47
CA LYS A 508 -45.81 -20.78 0.00
C LYS A 508 -44.43 -20.30 0.41
N ASN A 509 -43.99 -20.69 1.61
CA ASN A 509 -42.76 -20.19 2.22
C ASN A 509 -41.66 -21.26 2.20
N TYR A 510 -40.41 -20.80 2.20
CA TYR A 510 -39.24 -21.64 2.38
C TYR A 510 -39.06 -22.01 3.86
N ASP A 511 -38.68 -23.25 4.10
CA ASP A 511 -38.35 -23.80 5.43
C ASP A 511 -37.08 -24.66 5.31
N ASP A 512 -36.05 -24.36 6.12
CA ASP A 512 -34.75 -25.03 6.09
C ASP A 512 -34.85 -26.53 6.45
N LEU A 513 -35.73 -26.90 7.41
CA LEU A 513 -35.94 -28.28 7.82
C LEU A 513 -36.63 -29.06 6.70
N LEU A 514 -37.64 -28.47 6.05
CA LEU A 514 -38.30 -29.07 4.90
C LEU A 514 -37.33 -29.29 3.73
N PHE A 515 -36.48 -28.31 3.44
CA PHE A 515 -35.45 -28.45 2.42
C PHE A 515 -34.52 -29.62 2.75
N HIS A 516 -33.98 -29.70 3.97
CA HIS A 516 -33.09 -30.79 4.39
C HIS A 516 -33.76 -32.17 4.28
N ILE A 517 -35.04 -32.27 4.66
CA ILE A 517 -35.84 -33.49 4.50
C ILE A 517 -35.90 -33.87 3.02
N LEU A 518 -36.26 -32.94 2.12
CA LEU A 518 -36.37 -33.23 0.69
C LEU A 518 -35.05 -33.64 0.05
N GLU A 519 -33.92 -33.04 0.45
CA GLU A 519 -32.58 -33.44 -0.03
C GLU A 519 -32.32 -34.92 0.25
N GLN A 520 -32.55 -35.35 1.48
CA GLN A 520 -32.35 -36.74 1.89
C GLN A 520 -33.35 -37.69 1.24
N ILE A 521 -34.61 -37.28 1.03
CA ILE A 521 -35.59 -38.08 0.27
C ILE A 521 -35.13 -38.24 -1.18
N TYR A 522 -34.60 -37.20 -1.80
CA TYR A 522 -34.04 -37.28 -3.15
C TYR A 522 -32.84 -38.24 -3.21
N ASP A 523 -31.95 -38.22 -2.22
CA ASP A 523 -30.84 -39.17 -2.14
C ASP A 523 -31.31 -40.64 -2.05
N MET A 524 -32.47 -40.89 -1.43
CA MET A 524 -33.06 -42.22 -1.31
C MET A 524 -33.70 -42.73 -2.62
N TYR A 525 -34.45 -41.88 -3.33
CA TYR A 525 -35.30 -42.33 -4.46
C TYR A 525 -34.97 -41.73 -5.82
N LYS A 526 -34.26 -40.60 -5.89
CA LYS A 526 -33.86 -39.89 -7.13
C LYS A 526 -35.00 -39.64 -8.12
N GLU A 527 -36.20 -39.36 -7.63
CA GLU A 527 -37.38 -39.12 -8.48
C GLU A 527 -37.43 -37.67 -9.02
N PRO A 528 -37.76 -37.44 -10.31
CA PRO A 528 -37.83 -36.10 -10.90
C PRO A 528 -38.83 -35.16 -10.22
N MET A 529 -39.93 -35.70 -9.70
CA MET A 529 -40.94 -34.93 -8.97
C MET A 529 -40.38 -34.28 -7.69
N ILE A 530 -39.49 -34.99 -6.99
CA ILE A 530 -38.85 -34.48 -5.76
C ILE A 530 -37.87 -33.37 -6.14
N LEU A 531 -37.06 -33.57 -7.19
CA LEU A 531 -36.16 -32.55 -7.69
C LEU A 531 -36.88 -31.26 -8.11
N ASN A 532 -38.02 -31.40 -8.79
CA ASN A 532 -38.88 -30.28 -9.16
C ASN A 532 -39.36 -29.52 -7.92
N THR A 533 -39.80 -30.26 -6.90
CA THR A 533 -40.25 -29.69 -5.62
C THR A 533 -39.11 -28.94 -4.91
N ILE A 534 -37.91 -29.52 -4.85
CA ILE A 534 -36.73 -28.88 -4.25
C ILE A 534 -36.42 -27.56 -4.94
N CYS A 535 -36.33 -27.55 -6.27
CA CYS A 535 -36.00 -26.35 -7.02
C CYS A 535 -37.10 -25.29 -6.89
N THR A 536 -38.38 -25.69 -6.93
CA THR A 536 -39.51 -24.79 -6.70
C THR A 536 -39.46 -24.17 -5.30
N LEU A 537 -39.10 -24.94 -4.26
CA LEU A 537 -38.97 -24.45 -2.89
C LEU A 537 -37.81 -23.46 -2.77
N LEU A 538 -36.65 -23.75 -3.39
CA LEU A 538 -35.50 -22.87 -3.39
C LEU A 538 -35.77 -21.54 -4.12
N ILE A 539 -36.46 -21.58 -5.26
CA ILE A 539 -36.86 -20.39 -6.02
C ILE A 539 -37.84 -19.54 -5.20
N LYS A 540 -38.86 -20.16 -4.57
CA LYS A 540 -39.77 -19.45 -3.65
C LYS A 540 -39.03 -18.82 -2.46
N GLY A 541 -37.94 -19.44 -2.02
CA GLY A 541 -37.09 -18.95 -0.94
C GLY A 541 -36.03 -17.92 -1.34
N ASN A 542 -36.00 -17.51 -2.62
CA ASN A 542 -34.98 -16.62 -3.20
C ASN A 542 -33.54 -17.04 -2.84
N LYS A 543 -33.25 -18.34 -2.94
CA LYS A 543 -31.96 -18.93 -2.54
C LYS A 543 -30.93 -18.84 -3.67
N MET A 544 -30.21 -17.72 -3.71
CA MET A 544 -29.19 -17.41 -4.71
C MET A 544 -27.75 -17.78 -4.30
N GLN A 545 -27.55 -18.55 -3.23
CA GLN A 545 -26.20 -18.94 -2.78
C GLN A 545 -25.64 -20.11 -3.60
N GLN A 546 -24.32 -20.10 -3.86
CA GLN A 546 -23.58 -21.15 -4.57
C GLN A 546 -23.89 -22.58 -4.10
N ARG A 547 -24.11 -22.79 -2.80
CA ARG A 547 -24.41 -24.12 -2.23
C ARG A 547 -25.62 -24.82 -2.88
N TYR A 548 -26.54 -24.04 -3.45
CA TYR A 548 -27.75 -24.55 -4.07
C TYR A 548 -27.61 -24.81 -5.58
N PHE A 549 -26.50 -24.38 -6.20
CA PHE A 549 -26.25 -24.54 -7.64
C PHE A 549 -26.44 -25.98 -8.12
N VAL A 550 -26.01 -26.96 -7.32
CA VAL A 550 -26.12 -28.40 -7.64
C VAL A 550 -27.57 -28.81 -7.94
N TRP A 551 -28.55 -28.23 -7.25
CA TRP A 551 -29.97 -28.55 -7.46
C TRP A 551 -30.49 -27.97 -8.76
N TYR A 552 -30.15 -26.71 -9.05
CA TYR A 552 -30.52 -26.06 -10.30
C TYR A 552 -29.86 -26.72 -11.51
N GLN A 553 -28.59 -27.12 -11.40
CA GLN A 553 -27.89 -27.88 -12.43
C GLN A 553 -28.60 -29.20 -12.74
N ARG A 554 -28.90 -30.00 -11.72
CA ARG A 554 -29.64 -31.26 -11.90
C ARG A 554 -31.01 -31.05 -12.55
N ALA A 555 -31.70 -29.96 -12.22
CA ALA A 555 -33.00 -29.66 -12.80
C ALA A 555 -32.92 -29.26 -14.28
N VAL A 556 -31.86 -28.53 -14.67
CA VAL A 556 -31.58 -28.20 -16.07
C VAL A 556 -31.18 -29.45 -16.86
N ASP A 557 -30.32 -30.31 -16.30
CA ASP A 557 -29.89 -31.57 -16.91
C ASP A 557 -31.07 -32.55 -17.10
N ALA A 558 -32.06 -32.50 -16.21
CA ALA A 558 -33.29 -33.27 -16.29
C ALA A 558 -34.41 -32.60 -17.13
N GLU A 559 -34.10 -31.48 -17.81
CA GLU A 559 -35.02 -30.71 -18.66
C GLU A 559 -36.34 -30.32 -17.97
N LEU A 560 -36.30 -30.00 -16.67
CA LEU A 560 -37.48 -29.64 -15.90
C LEU A 560 -37.99 -28.23 -16.28
N LYS A 561 -39.29 -28.14 -16.58
CA LYS A 561 -39.97 -26.88 -16.92
C LYS A 561 -40.42 -26.13 -15.66
N ILE A 562 -39.48 -25.53 -14.94
CA ILE A 562 -39.75 -24.72 -13.74
C ILE A 562 -39.58 -23.24 -14.09
N ALA A 563 -40.51 -22.39 -13.65
CA ALA A 563 -40.43 -20.95 -13.87
C ALA A 563 -39.18 -20.38 -13.18
N GLN A 564 -38.47 -19.47 -13.85
CA GLN A 564 -37.24 -18.82 -13.39
C GLN A 564 -36.03 -19.74 -13.15
N LEU A 565 -36.08 -21.00 -13.58
CA LEU A 565 -35.00 -21.96 -13.31
C LEU A 565 -33.65 -21.50 -13.88
N TYR A 566 -33.64 -20.99 -15.10
CA TYR A 566 -32.42 -20.60 -15.80
C TYR A 566 -31.78 -19.34 -15.21
N GLU A 567 -32.58 -18.41 -14.67
CA GLU A 567 -32.11 -17.23 -13.95
C GLU A 567 -31.42 -17.65 -12.65
N TYR A 568 -32.05 -18.50 -11.84
CA TYR A 568 -31.42 -18.98 -10.59
C TYR A 568 -30.17 -19.83 -10.86
N TYR A 569 -30.16 -20.60 -11.96
CA TYR A 569 -28.95 -21.30 -12.41
C TYR A 569 -27.81 -20.31 -12.71
N MET A 570 -28.09 -19.25 -13.48
CA MET A 570 -27.07 -18.25 -13.85
C MET A 570 -26.66 -17.35 -12.68
N GLU A 571 -27.54 -17.07 -11.72
CA GLU A 571 -27.17 -16.30 -10.53
C GLU A 571 -26.31 -17.11 -9.56
N THR A 572 -26.61 -18.40 -9.41
CA THR A 572 -25.87 -19.29 -8.50
C THR A 572 -24.58 -19.88 -9.08
N ILE A 573 -24.20 -19.55 -10.32
CA ILE A 573 -22.97 -20.06 -10.93
C ILE A 573 -21.76 -19.18 -10.59
N GLU A 574 -20.69 -19.78 -10.09
CA GLU A 574 -19.40 -19.11 -9.89
C GLU A 574 -18.65 -18.97 -11.23
N GLU A 575 -18.45 -17.73 -11.67
CA GLU A 575 -17.82 -17.37 -12.96
C GLU A 575 -16.43 -18.01 -13.13
N ASP A 576 -15.61 -18.00 -12.08
CA ASP A 576 -14.22 -18.48 -12.12
C ASP A 576 -14.10 -20.01 -12.23
N ARG A 577 -15.18 -20.76 -11.97
CA ARG A 577 -15.17 -22.23 -11.97
C ARG A 577 -15.72 -22.85 -13.25
N VAL A 578 -16.33 -22.07 -14.13
CA VAL A 578 -16.93 -22.59 -15.37
C VAL A 578 -15.84 -22.88 -16.40
N ARG A 579 -15.59 -24.16 -16.66
CA ARG A 579 -14.63 -24.65 -17.68
C ARG A 579 -15.28 -25.53 -18.74
N GLU A 580 -16.60 -25.61 -18.74
CA GLU A 580 -17.39 -26.46 -19.62
C GLU A 580 -18.42 -25.60 -20.39
N ALA A 581 -18.91 -26.14 -21.50
CA ALA A 581 -19.95 -25.51 -22.29
C ALA A 581 -21.27 -25.49 -21.50
N LEU A 582 -21.93 -24.33 -21.46
CA LEU A 582 -23.25 -24.23 -20.84
C LEU A 582 -24.30 -25.04 -21.63
N PRO A 583 -25.32 -25.63 -20.96
CA PRO A 583 -26.40 -26.33 -21.65
C PRO A 583 -27.10 -25.46 -22.71
N ARG A 584 -27.39 -26.04 -23.88
CA ARG A 584 -28.05 -25.33 -25.00
C ARG A 584 -29.40 -24.70 -24.63
N SER A 585 -30.12 -25.32 -23.68
CA SER A 585 -31.39 -24.81 -23.14
C SER A 585 -31.26 -23.42 -22.51
N ILE A 586 -30.12 -23.10 -21.90
CA ILE A 586 -29.85 -21.79 -21.28
C ILE A 586 -29.72 -20.71 -22.36
N PHE A 587 -28.94 -20.98 -23.40
CA PHE A 587 -28.79 -20.06 -24.53
C PHE A 587 -30.11 -19.82 -25.27
N LEU A 588 -30.96 -20.83 -25.40
CA LEU A 588 -32.28 -20.65 -26.02
C LEU A 588 -33.21 -19.79 -25.15
N TYR A 589 -33.11 -19.91 -23.83
CA TYR A 589 -33.92 -19.11 -22.91
C TYR A 589 -33.60 -17.61 -22.98
N PHE A 590 -32.32 -17.25 -22.85
CA PHE A 590 -31.89 -15.85 -22.82
C PHE A 590 -31.86 -15.17 -24.21
N MET A 591 -32.13 -15.91 -25.29
CA MET A 591 -32.15 -15.37 -26.65
C MET A 591 -33.30 -14.38 -26.88
N HIS A 592 -34.42 -14.57 -26.18
CA HIS A 592 -35.63 -13.75 -26.31
C HIS A 592 -35.71 -12.60 -25.29
N GLY A 593 -34.69 -12.44 -24.45
CA GLY A 593 -34.59 -11.37 -23.45
C GLY A 593 -33.59 -11.72 -22.36
N ASN A 594 -32.57 -10.90 -22.19
CA ASN A 594 -31.53 -11.08 -21.18
C ASN A 594 -31.65 -10.00 -20.09
N ASN A 595 -32.07 -10.41 -18.89
CA ASN A 595 -32.16 -9.54 -17.70
C ASN A 595 -31.06 -9.84 -16.68
N LEU A 596 -30.01 -10.58 -17.07
CA LEU A 596 -28.89 -10.92 -16.19
C LEU A 596 -28.02 -9.69 -15.90
N ASP A 597 -27.36 -9.69 -14.75
CA ASP A 597 -26.29 -8.74 -14.46
C ASP A 597 -25.17 -8.84 -15.52
N TYR A 598 -24.45 -7.73 -15.74
CA TYR A 598 -23.43 -7.65 -16.78
C TYR A 598 -22.35 -8.74 -16.61
N LYS A 599 -22.02 -9.12 -15.36
CA LYS A 599 -21.05 -10.19 -15.07
C LYS A 599 -21.53 -11.54 -15.62
N LYS A 600 -22.78 -11.90 -15.34
CA LYS A 600 -23.40 -13.16 -15.80
C LYS A 600 -23.70 -13.15 -17.30
N ALA A 601 -24.12 -12.01 -17.85
CA ALA A 601 -24.26 -11.83 -19.29
C ALA A 601 -22.90 -11.99 -20.02
N ALA A 602 -21.83 -11.43 -19.47
CA ALA A 602 -20.47 -11.61 -19.99
C ALA A 602 -20.05 -13.09 -19.94
N LEU A 603 -20.38 -13.82 -18.87
CA LEU A 603 -20.12 -15.27 -18.79
C LEU A 603 -20.86 -16.04 -19.89
N LEU A 604 -22.15 -15.76 -20.11
CA LEU A 604 -22.95 -16.38 -21.16
C LEU A 604 -22.32 -16.16 -22.54
N TYR A 605 -22.02 -14.91 -22.89
CA TYR A 605 -21.43 -14.57 -24.19
C TYR A 605 -20.00 -15.09 -24.35
N ALA A 606 -19.18 -15.04 -23.31
CA ALA A 606 -17.83 -15.59 -23.35
C ALA A 606 -17.85 -17.11 -23.58
N ASN A 607 -18.74 -17.84 -22.89
CA ASN A 607 -18.90 -19.29 -23.08
C ASN A 607 -19.30 -19.63 -24.52
N LEU A 608 -20.22 -18.86 -25.11
CA LEU A 608 -20.63 -19.00 -26.50
C LEU A 608 -19.47 -18.72 -27.48
N ILE A 609 -18.62 -17.71 -27.21
CA ILE A 609 -17.43 -17.44 -28.04
C ILE A 609 -16.37 -18.55 -27.93
N THR A 610 -16.24 -19.17 -26.76
CA THR A 610 -15.22 -20.20 -26.50
C THR A 610 -15.59 -21.58 -27.04
N TYR A 611 -16.85 -22.01 -26.90
CA TYR A 611 -17.25 -23.40 -27.17
C TYR A 611 -18.12 -23.62 -28.42
N GLU A 612 -18.86 -22.61 -28.90
CA GLU A 612 -19.68 -22.73 -30.11
C GLU A 612 -18.89 -22.41 -31.38
N GLN A 613 -19.20 -23.11 -32.47
CA GLN A 613 -18.59 -22.84 -33.78
C GLN A 613 -19.14 -21.54 -34.35
N TYR A 614 -18.27 -20.72 -34.96
CA TYR A 614 -18.65 -19.41 -35.51
C TYR A 614 -19.76 -19.43 -36.57
N ALA A 615 -20.02 -20.59 -37.19
CA ALA A 615 -21.05 -20.80 -38.20
C ALA A 615 -22.36 -21.40 -37.64
N SER A 616 -22.46 -21.58 -36.32
CA SER A 616 -23.67 -22.07 -35.66
C SER A 616 -24.77 -21.00 -35.71
N ASP A 617 -26.02 -21.38 -36.02
CA ASP A 617 -27.17 -20.47 -36.06
C ASP A 617 -27.34 -19.71 -34.73
N LEU A 618 -27.00 -20.37 -33.62
CA LEU A 618 -27.01 -19.79 -32.28
C LEU A 618 -25.98 -18.65 -32.14
N TYR A 619 -24.77 -18.82 -32.70
CA TYR A 619 -23.75 -17.78 -32.65
C TYR A 619 -24.16 -16.56 -33.49
N ILE A 620 -24.73 -16.81 -34.66
CA ILE A 620 -25.17 -15.74 -35.58
C ILE A 620 -26.28 -14.91 -34.94
N SER A 621 -27.25 -15.55 -34.27
CA SER A 621 -28.35 -14.82 -33.61
C SER A 621 -27.88 -13.94 -32.44
N TYR A 622 -26.86 -14.37 -31.70
CA TYR A 622 -26.29 -13.59 -30.59
C TYR A 622 -25.26 -12.54 -31.03
N ARG A 623 -24.74 -12.60 -32.27
CA ARG A 623 -23.60 -11.78 -32.70
C ARG A 623 -23.81 -10.28 -32.51
N GLU A 624 -24.97 -9.76 -32.92
CA GLU A 624 -25.28 -8.33 -32.82
C GLU A 624 -25.35 -7.87 -31.36
N GLN A 625 -26.07 -8.63 -30.52
CA GLN A 625 -26.17 -8.37 -29.08
C GLN A 625 -24.79 -8.40 -28.39
N MET A 626 -23.92 -9.34 -28.76
CA MET A 626 -22.58 -9.45 -28.19
C MET A 626 -21.68 -8.28 -28.58
N VAL A 627 -21.78 -7.77 -29.81
CA VAL A 627 -21.01 -6.60 -30.26
C VAL A 627 -21.47 -5.34 -29.52
N GLU A 628 -22.78 -5.11 -29.45
CA GLU A 628 -23.34 -3.96 -28.73
C GLU A 628 -22.95 -4.02 -27.23
N PHE A 629 -23.09 -5.20 -26.61
CA PHE A 629 -22.67 -5.43 -25.23
C PHE A 629 -21.18 -5.17 -25.02
N ALA A 630 -20.31 -5.66 -25.92
CA ALA A 630 -18.86 -5.44 -25.82
C ALA A 630 -18.53 -3.94 -25.80
N TRP A 631 -19.12 -3.15 -26.70
CA TRP A 631 -18.86 -1.72 -26.77
C TRP A 631 -19.46 -0.94 -25.59
N ASP A 632 -20.67 -1.27 -25.16
CA ASP A 632 -21.31 -0.65 -23.99
C ASP A 632 -20.50 -0.88 -22.70
N GLN A 633 -20.04 -2.12 -22.47
CA GLN A 633 -19.22 -2.44 -21.30
C GLN A 633 -17.82 -1.83 -21.37
N LEU A 634 -17.24 -1.70 -22.56
CA LEU A 634 -15.95 -1.04 -22.77
C LEU A 634 -16.02 0.43 -22.35
N VAL A 635 -17.02 1.18 -22.83
CA VAL A 635 -17.19 2.61 -22.51
C VAL A 635 -17.43 2.82 -21.00
N LYS A 636 -18.13 1.89 -20.35
CA LYS A 636 -18.31 1.84 -18.88
C LYS A 636 -17.03 1.45 -18.11
N ARG A 637 -15.94 1.11 -18.80
CA ARG A 637 -14.64 0.68 -18.23
C ARG A 637 -14.74 -0.59 -17.38
N HIS A 638 -15.74 -1.43 -17.62
CA HIS A 638 -15.92 -2.70 -16.92
C HIS A 638 -14.90 -3.74 -17.42
N ILE A 639 -14.38 -4.55 -16.50
CA ILE A 639 -13.43 -5.63 -16.82
C ILE A 639 -13.59 -6.81 -15.83
N ASN A 640 -13.67 -8.02 -16.38
CA ASN A 640 -13.61 -9.31 -15.67
C ASN A 640 -13.04 -10.36 -16.66
N GLU A 641 -12.79 -11.61 -16.23
CA GLU A 641 -12.22 -12.65 -17.10
C GLU A 641 -13.04 -12.90 -18.38
N SER A 642 -14.37 -12.94 -18.26
CA SER A 642 -15.27 -13.17 -19.41
C SER A 642 -15.23 -12.02 -20.43
N LEU A 643 -15.21 -10.77 -19.98
CA LEU A 643 -15.10 -9.58 -20.83
C LEU A 643 -13.78 -9.55 -21.61
N LYS A 644 -12.68 -10.12 -21.09
CA LYS A 644 -11.41 -10.21 -21.84
C LYS A 644 -11.59 -10.98 -23.14
N ILE A 645 -12.35 -12.08 -23.11
CA ILE A 645 -12.61 -12.92 -24.28
C ILE A 645 -13.45 -12.14 -25.29
N ILE A 646 -14.47 -11.43 -24.81
CA ILE A 646 -15.37 -10.62 -25.62
C ILE A 646 -14.61 -9.46 -26.29
N TYR A 647 -13.84 -8.68 -25.53
CA TYR A 647 -13.06 -7.56 -26.07
C TYR A 647 -12.01 -8.03 -27.09
N LYS A 648 -11.30 -9.14 -26.82
CA LYS A 648 -10.35 -9.71 -27.80
C LYS A 648 -11.02 -10.10 -29.12
N ARG A 649 -12.30 -10.46 -29.08
CA ARG A 649 -13.05 -10.88 -30.28
C ARG A 649 -13.60 -9.70 -31.07
N PHE A 650 -14.27 -8.76 -30.41
CA PHE A 650 -15.08 -7.74 -31.10
C PHE A 650 -14.42 -6.37 -31.21
N CYS A 651 -13.48 -6.02 -30.33
CA CYS A 651 -12.84 -4.70 -30.38
C CYS A 651 -11.75 -4.68 -31.47
N THR A 652 -12.10 -4.37 -32.72
CA THR A 652 -11.16 -4.27 -33.85
C THR A 652 -10.64 -2.84 -34.04
N GLU A 653 -9.54 -2.66 -34.80
CA GLU A 653 -8.90 -1.34 -35.01
C GLU A 653 -9.78 -0.36 -35.81
N GLU A 654 -10.57 -0.87 -36.75
CA GLU A 654 -11.39 -0.05 -37.66
C GLU A 654 -12.56 0.67 -36.96
N GLU A 655 -13.06 0.12 -35.85
CA GLU A 655 -14.23 0.64 -35.12
C GLU A 655 -13.84 1.43 -33.84
N MET A 656 -12.56 1.75 -33.67
CA MET A 656 -12.04 2.45 -32.49
C MET A 656 -12.15 3.96 -32.62
N THR A 657 -13.16 4.54 -31.97
CA THR A 657 -13.27 5.99 -31.77
C THR A 657 -12.33 6.48 -30.67
N GLY A 658 -12.08 7.80 -30.59
CA GLY A 658 -11.23 8.38 -29.53
C GLY A 658 -11.66 8.01 -28.11
N GLU A 659 -12.97 8.07 -27.82
CA GLU A 659 -13.55 7.68 -26.54
C GLU A 659 -13.34 6.18 -26.23
N ARG A 660 -13.51 5.30 -27.25
CA ARG A 660 -13.26 3.86 -27.11
C ARG A 660 -11.79 3.54 -26.88
N LEU A 661 -10.88 4.28 -27.52
CA LEU A 661 -9.43 4.15 -27.29
C LEU A 661 -9.04 4.57 -25.88
N GLU A 662 -9.64 5.64 -25.35
CA GLU A 662 -9.40 6.10 -23.99
C GLU A 662 -9.93 5.10 -22.95
N ALA A 663 -11.11 4.52 -23.21
CA ALA A 663 -11.64 3.44 -22.40
C ALA A 663 -10.78 2.16 -22.46
N MET A 664 -10.34 1.77 -23.66
CA MET A 664 -9.43 0.63 -23.86
C MET A 664 -8.09 0.84 -23.16
N ARG A 665 -7.55 2.06 -23.20
CA ARG A 665 -6.34 2.42 -22.45
C ARG A 665 -6.53 2.14 -20.96
N ASN A 666 -7.62 2.61 -20.36
CA ASN A 666 -7.90 2.37 -18.95
C ASN A 666 -7.92 0.87 -18.64
N ILE A 667 -8.62 0.08 -19.46
CA ILE A 667 -8.71 -1.37 -19.27
C ILE A 667 -7.35 -2.06 -19.41
N CYS A 668 -6.50 -1.66 -20.36
CA CYS A 668 -5.14 -2.18 -20.51
C CYS A 668 -4.24 -1.89 -19.30
N TYR A 669 -4.54 -0.85 -18.54
CA TYR A 669 -3.84 -0.47 -17.31
C TYR A 669 -4.65 -0.80 -16.04
N ALA A 670 -5.69 -1.64 -16.14
CA ALA A 670 -6.48 -2.08 -15.00
C ALA A 670 -5.74 -3.18 -14.22
N TYR A 671 -5.56 -2.94 -12.93
CA TYR A 671 -5.02 -3.87 -11.96
C TYR A 671 -6.06 -4.12 -10.88
N GLU A 672 -6.32 -5.40 -10.62
CA GLU A 672 -7.08 -5.82 -9.45
C GLU A 672 -6.12 -5.89 -8.27
N VAL A 673 -6.52 -5.27 -7.16
CA VAL A 673 -5.78 -5.21 -5.92
C VAL A 673 -6.58 -5.90 -4.83
N THR A 674 -5.98 -6.88 -4.17
CA THR A 674 -6.60 -7.67 -3.11
C THR A 674 -5.69 -7.70 -1.88
N THR A 675 -6.29 -7.76 -0.70
CA THR A 675 -5.57 -7.92 0.57
C THR A 675 -6.41 -8.74 1.55
N LYS A 676 -5.72 -9.43 2.46
CA LYS A 676 -6.31 -10.22 3.55
C LYS A 676 -6.74 -9.34 4.73
N VAL A 677 -6.24 -8.10 4.80
CA VAL A 677 -6.53 -7.17 5.90
C VAL A 677 -7.97 -6.67 5.80
N ARG A 678 -8.68 -6.67 6.92
CA ARG A 678 -10.07 -6.20 7.04
C ARG A 678 -10.12 -4.76 7.53
N GLY A 679 -11.28 -4.10 7.40
CA GLY A 679 -11.48 -2.72 7.89
C GLY A 679 -10.94 -1.63 6.98
N LEU A 680 -10.73 -1.92 5.70
CA LEU A 680 -10.32 -0.96 4.68
C LEU A 680 -11.52 -0.36 3.96
N LYS A 681 -11.46 0.95 3.72
CA LYS A 681 -12.54 1.73 3.12
C LYS A 681 -12.30 1.97 1.63
N CYS A 682 -11.13 2.46 1.26
CA CYS A 682 -10.80 2.73 -0.14
C CYS A 682 -9.31 2.62 -0.46
N VAL A 683 -9.04 2.41 -1.74
CA VAL A 683 -7.72 2.42 -2.37
C VAL A 683 -7.51 3.76 -3.05
N LEU A 684 -6.37 4.40 -2.79
CA LEU A 684 -5.91 5.66 -3.36
C LEU A 684 -4.70 5.39 -4.26
N VAL A 685 -4.66 6.02 -5.43
CA VAL A 685 -3.49 5.96 -6.32
C VAL A 685 -2.85 7.34 -6.38
N ILE A 686 -1.62 7.45 -5.85
CA ILE A 686 -0.76 8.61 -6.05
C ILE A 686 -0.02 8.42 -7.37
N GLU A 687 -0.23 9.34 -8.31
CA GLU A 687 0.48 9.40 -9.59
C GLU A 687 1.91 9.93 -9.42
N LYS A 688 2.71 9.85 -10.48
CA LYS A 688 4.10 10.34 -10.50
C LYS A 688 4.27 11.80 -10.05
N ASP A 689 3.28 12.64 -10.36
CA ASP A 689 3.25 14.08 -10.01
C ASP A 689 2.75 14.35 -8.58
N GLY A 690 2.44 13.30 -7.82
CA GLY A 690 1.90 13.38 -6.46
C GLY A 690 0.40 13.61 -6.38
N THR A 691 -0.32 13.69 -7.51
CA THR A 691 -1.77 13.88 -7.50
C THR A 691 -2.51 12.57 -7.23
N ILE A 692 -3.60 12.65 -6.45
CA ILE A 692 -4.49 11.52 -6.21
C ILE A 692 -5.63 11.59 -7.23
N LYS A 693 -5.50 10.86 -8.35
CA LYS A 693 -6.54 10.85 -9.39
C LYS A 693 -7.65 9.84 -9.12
N GLN A 694 -7.36 8.81 -8.32
CA GLN A 694 -8.27 7.68 -8.11
C GLN A 694 -8.48 7.43 -6.62
N ARG A 695 -9.75 7.29 -6.26
CA ARG A 695 -10.23 6.88 -4.95
C ARG A 695 -11.33 5.85 -5.14
N VAL A 696 -10.98 4.57 -4.98
CA VAL A 696 -11.85 3.43 -5.30
C VAL A 696 -12.28 2.73 -4.01
N PRO A 697 -13.57 2.51 -3.75
CA PRO A 697 -14.02 1.78 -2.57
C PRO A 697 -13.52 0.33 -2.60
N TYR A 698 -13.02 -0.18 -1.47
CA TYR A 698 -12.52 -1.54 -1.35
C TYR A 698 -13.60 -2.48 -0.82
N ARG A 699 -13.67 -3.71 -1.34
CA ARG A 699 -14.55 -4.80 -0.89
C ARG A 699 -13.73 -6.08 -0.71
N GLU A 700 -14.28 -7.09 -0.05
CA GLU A 700 -13.59 -8.37 0.17
C GLU A 700 -13.21 -9.09 -1.15
N GLU A 701 -13.96 -8.85 -2.23
CA GLU A 701 -13.66 -9.36 -3.59
C GLU A 701 -12.48 -8.64 -4.27
N GLY A 702 -11.93 -7.57 -3.66
CA GLY A 702 -10.88 -6.74 -4.23
C GLY A 702 -11.37 -5.38 -4.75
N ALA A 703 -10.44 -4.60 -5.31
CA ALA A 703 -10.74 -3.34 -6.01
C ALA A 703 -9.92 -3.24 -7.30
N VAL A 704 -10.52 -2.66 -8.34
CA VAL A 704 -9.82 -2.40 -9.61
C VAL A 704 -9.33 -0.96 -9.63
N VAL A 705 -8.03 -0.77 -9.84
CA VAL A 705 -7.38 0.54 -9.99
C VAL A 705 -6.62 0.60 -11.32
N TYR A 706 -6.39 1.80 -11.83
CA TYR A 706 -5.68 2.01 -13.08
C TYR A 706 -4.26 2.52 -12.80
N LEU A 707 -3.23 1.77 -13.19
CA LEU A 707 -1.83 2.16 -12.97
C LEU A 707 -1.15 2.46 -14.30
N TYR A 708 -1.10 3.74 -14.70
CA TYR A 708 -0.52 4.15 -15.98
C TYR A 708 1.02 4.26 -15.93
N ASP A 709 1.56 4.68 -14.78
CA ASP A 709 2.99 4.83 -14.54
C ASP A 709 3.48 3.75 -13.56
N LYS A 710 4.74 3.33 -13.73
CA LYS A 710 5.42 2.41 -12.81
C LYS A 710 5.78 3.08 -11.48
N GLU A 711 5.88 4.41 -11.47
CA GLU A 711 6.18 5.20 -10.27
C GLU A 711 4.94 5.50 -9.42
N ALA A 712 3.75 5.17 -9.92
CA ALA A 712 2.50 5.31 -9.17
C ALA A 712 2.54 4.45 -7.88
N ARG A 713 1.94 4.96 -6.80
CA ARG A 713 1.90 4.30 -5.50
C ARG A 713 0.45 4.08 -5.05
N ILE A 714 0.18 2.87 -4.57
CA ILE A 714 -1.09 2.49 -3.96
C ILE A 714 -1.03 2.81 -2.46
N ILE A 715 -2.07 3.45 -1.94
CA ILE A 715 -2.25 3.77 -0.53
C ILE A 715 -3.66 3.36 -0.11
N TRP A 716 -3.80 2.87 1.10
CA TRP A 716 -5.06 2.38 1.64
C TRP A 716 -5.61 3.37 2.66
N GLU A 717 -6.91 3.64 2.62
CA GLU A 717 -7.61 4.36 3.69
C GLU A 717 -8.41 3.37 4.51
N GLY A 718 -8.17 3.33 5.82
CA GLY A 718 -8.95 2.54 6.78
C GLY A 718 -10.32 3.14 7.06
N MET A 719 -11.20 2.35 7.68
CA MET A 719 -12.52 2.83 8.15
C MET A 719 -12.40 3.90 9.27
N ASP A 720 -11.26 3.92 9.95
CA ASP A 720 -10.85 4.94 10.94
C ASP A 720 -10.35 6.25 10.32
N GLY A 721 -10.25 6.32 8.98
CA GLY A 721 -9.73 7.48 8.24
C GLY A 721 -8.21 7.56 8.19
N ARG A 722 -7.49 6.56 8.70
CA ARG A 722 -6.04 6.51 8.66
C ARG A 722 -5.55 5.99 7.31
N HIS A 723 -4.34 6.40 6.93
CA HIS A 723 -3.75 6.09 5.64
C HIS A 723 -2.57 5.13 5.83
N TYR A 724 -2.60 4.02 5.10
CA TYR A 724 -1.61 2.96 5.18
C TYR A 724 -0.90 2.83 3.84
N THR A 725 0.42 2.65 3.89
CA THR A 725 1.29 2.62 2.73
C THR A 725 1.64 1.17 2.37
N ASP A 726 2.92 0.80 2.48
CA ASP A 726 3.43 -0.53 2.21
C ASP A 726 3.35 -1.46 3.43
N SER A 727 2.76 -0.99 4.53
CA SER A 727 2.52 -1.78 5.75
C SER A 727 1.42 -2.84 5.56
N ILE A 728 0.46 -2.57 4.69
CA ILE A 728 -0.56 -3.55 4.26
C ILE A 728 0.00 -4.36 3.11
N ALA A 729 0.13 -5.67 3.31
CA ALA A 729 0.45 -6.58 2.23
C ALA A 729 -0.74 -6.71 1.27
N PHE A 730 -0.51 -6.48 -0.02
CA PHE A 730 -1.52 -6.63 -1.06
C PHE A 730 -0.95 -7.33 -2.29
N GLU A 731 -1.83 -8.00 -3.03
CA GLU A 731 -1.53 -8.63 -4.31
C GLU A 731 -2.09 -7.77 -5.43
N THR A 732 -1.33 -7.60 -6.51
CA THR A 732 -1.79 -6.91 -7.72
C THR A 732 -1.81 -7.87 -8.90
N ARG A 733 -2.98 -8.05 -9.52
CA ARG A 733 -3.15 -8.85 -10.73
C ARG A 733 -3.53 -7.96 -11.90
N ARG A 734 -2.73 -7.98 -12.97
CA ARG A 734 -3.08 -7.26 -14.20
C ARG A 734 -4.27 -7.94 -14.87
N MET A 735 -5.36 -7.20 -15.06
CA MET A 735 -6.59 -7.78 -15.61
C MET A 735 -6.46 -7.99 -17.11
N PHE A 736 -5.99 -7.01 -17.87
CA PHE A 736 -5.96 -7.11 -19.33
C PHE A 736 -4.58 -6.76 -19.88
N TYR A 737 -4.00 -7.70 -20.64
CA TYR A 737 -2.76 -7.48 -21.37
C TYR A 737 -2.88 -8.03 -22.79
N GLU A 738 -2.79 -7.12 -23.76
CA GLU A 738 -2.77 -7.46 -25.18
C GLU A 738 -1.93 -6.38 -25.90
N PRO A 739 -0.76 -6.74 -26.47
CA PRO A 739 0.18 -5.77 -27.03
C PRO A 739 -0.42 -4.87 -28.11
N ARG A 740 -1.31 -5.42 -28.97
CA ARG A 740 -1.92 -4.67 -30.07
C ARG A 740 -2.67 -3.43 -29.60
N TYR A 741 -3.45 -3.53 -28.50
CA TYR A 741 -4.21 -2.40 -27.99
C TYR A 741 -3.33 -1.35 -27.31
N LEU A 742 -2.23 -1.78 -26.67
CA LEU A 742 -1.26 -0.86 -26.08
C LEU A 742 -0.54 -0.03 -27.15
N GLU A 743 -0.17 -0.65 -28.27
CA GLU A 743 0.44 0.06 -29.41
C GLU A 743 -0.52 1.07 -30.03
N MET A 744 -1.79 0.70 -30.22
CA MET A 744 -2.83 1.62 -30.71
C MET A 744 -3.01 2.82 -29.77
N CYS A 745 -3.11 2.57 -28.47
CA CYS A 745 -3.24 3.64 -27.46
C CYS A 745 -1.99 4.55 -27.47
N LYS A 746 -0.78 3.99 -27.62
CA LYS A 746 0.47 4.77 -27.74
C LYS A 746 0.46 5.67 -28.96
N LYS A 747 0.09 5.15 -30.14
CA LYS A 747 0.01 5.95 -31.39
C LYS A 747 -0.97 7.12 -31.24
N TYR A 748 -2.12 6.88 -30.63
CA TYR A 748 -3.12 7.92 -30.35
C TYR A 748 -2.58 9.00 -29.39
N MET A 749 -1.93 8.59 -28.30
CA MET A 749 -1.31 9.52 -27.34
C MET A 749 -0.17 10.32 -27.97
N SER A 750 0.66 9.71 -28.83
CA SER A 750 1.70 10.44 -29.57
C SER A 750 1.11 11.49 -30.51
N HIS A 751 0.00 11.18 -31.17
CA HIS A 751 -0.73 12.16 -32.00
C HIS A 751 -1.32 13.30 -31.16
N MET A 752 -1.82 13.01 -29.95
CA MET A 752 -2.41 14.00 -29.05
C MET A 752 -1.35 14.88 -28.38
N ASN A 753 -0.25 14.28 -27.91
CA ASN A 753 0.91 14.99 -27.36
C ASN A 753 1.67 15.79 -28.43
N SER A 754 1.65 15.36 -29.70
CA SER A 754 2.23 16.17 -30.79
C SER A 754 1.44 17.47 -31.04
N TRP A 755 0.22 17.59 -30.53
CA TRP A 755 -0.58 18.83 -30.54
C TRP A 755 -0.56 19.56 -29.19
N GLY A 756 0.05 18.98 -28.16
CA GLY A 756 0.06 19.50 -26.80
C GLY A 756 1.33 19.11 -26.07
N GLY A 757 2.34 19.98 -26.15
CA GLY A 757 3.52 19.93 -25.31
C GLY A 757 4.78 19.48 -26.04
N ASP A 758 5.33 20.36 -26.86
CA ASP A 758 6.77 20.57 -26.75
C ASP A 758 7.01 20.87 -25.27
N GLY A 759 7.71 19.97 -24.58
CA GLY A 759 8.30 20.31 -23.30
C GLY A 759 9.14 21.54 -23.58
N ALA A 760 8.66 22.70 -23.14
CA ALA A 760 9.27 23.98 -23.43
C ALA A 760 10.75 23.86 -23.10
N LYS A 761 11.60 23.80 -24.12
CA LYS A 761 12.99 24.15 -23.93
C LYS A 761 12.92 25.59 -23.42
N GLU A 762 13.26 25.77 -22.16
CA GLU A 762 13.24 27.10 -21.54
C GLU A 762 14.05 28.03 -22.42
N GLU A 763 13.43 29.13 -22.84
CA GLU A 763 14.08 30.10 -23.72
C GLU A 763 15.28 30.73 -23.00
N VAL A 764 16.38 30.93 -23.74
CA VAL A 764 17.57 31.61 -23.23
C VAL A 764 17.24 33.09 -23.05
N THR A 765 17.06 33.49 -21.79
CA THR A 765 16.79 34.87 -21.37
C THR A 765 17.80 35.28 -20.29
N PHE A 766 18.00 36.59 -20.11
CA PHE A 766 18.89 37.14 -19.08
C PHE A 766 18.48 36.69 -17.67
N ASP A 767 17.18 36.64 -17.39
CA ASP A 767 16.65 36.18 -16.11
C ASP A 767 16.95 34.69 -15.87
N ASN A 768 16.82 33.85 -16.89
CA ASN A 768 17.15 32.43 -16.80
C ASN A 768 18.66 32.19 -16.61
N LEU A 769 19.52 32.99 -17.25
CA LEU A 769 20.98 32.95 -17.06
C LEU A 769 21.43 33.51 -15.70
N HIS A 770 20.63 34.36 -15.06
CA HIS A 770 20.85 34.78 -13.69
C HIS A 770 20.45 33.71 -12.66
N ILE A 771 19.65 32.72 -13.05
CA ILE A 771 19.16 31.65 -12.16
C ILE A 771 19.99 30.38 -12.33
N LYS A 772 20.36 30.04 -13.57
CA LYS A 772 21.08 28.80 -13.92
C LYS A 772 22.50 29.08 -14.41
N ASP A 773 23.32 28.05 -14.50
CA ASP A 773 24.68 28.19 -15.00
C ASP A 773 24.67 28.32 -16.54
N ILE A 774 25.73 28.88 -17.10
CA ILE A 774 25.90 29.01 -18.57
C ILE A 774 25.90 27.63 -19.23
N ASP A 775 26.37 26.59 -18.51
CA ASP A 775 26.42 25.21 -18.97
C ASP A 775 25.04 24.55 -19.17
N ASP A 776 23.97 25.14 -18.64
CA ASP A 776 22.61 24.61 -18.77
C ASP A 776 21.94 25.01 -20.11
N PHE A 777 22.57 25.86 -20.93
CA PHE A 777 22.02 26.41 -22.17
C PHE A 777 22.94 26.20 -23.39
N ASP A 778 22.39 26.30 -24.61
CA ASP A 778 23.20 26.25 -25.82
C ASP A 778 24.08 27.51 -25.91
N GLU A 779 25.41 27.31 -25.92
CA GLU A 779 26.41 28.36 -26.00
C GLU A 779 26.16 29.34 -27.15
N LYS A 780 25.61 28.87 -28.27
CA LYS A 780 25.29 29.73 -29.42
C LYS A 780 24.11 30.65 -29.15
N GLU A 781 23.11 30.18 -28.42
CA GLU A 781 21.93 30.97 -28.06
C GLU A 781 22.30 32.03 -27.01
N VAL A 782 23.12 31.66 -26.02
CA VAL A 782 23.67 32.59 -25.01
C VAL A 782 24.53 33.66 -25.68
N PHE A 783 25.40 33.28 -26.61
CA PHE A 783 26.22 34.21 -27.37
C PHE A 783 25.38 35.19 -28.23
N GLN A 784 24.36 34.69 -28.95
CA GLN A 784 23.46 35.54 -29.73
C GLN A 784 22.71 36.54 -28.85
N LEU A 785 22.29 36.11 -27.65
CA LEU A 785 21.65 36.97 -26.67
C LEU A 785 22.59 38.10 -26.22
N CYS A 786 23.86 37.80 -25.92
CA CYS A 786 24.86 38.79 -25.52
C CYS A 786 25.10 39.84 -26.64
N SER A 787 25.34 39.39 -27.87
CA SER A 787 25.59 40.29 -29.01
C SER A 787 24.36 41.15 -29.35
N ARG A 788 23.14 40.60 -29.22
CA ARG A 788 21.90 41.37 -29.39
C ARG A 788 21.76 42.44 -28.30
N ARG A 789 21.95 42.06 -27.04
CA ARG A 789 21.76 42.96 -25.90
C ARG A 789 22.71 44.16 -25.92
N ILE A 790 24.00 43.94 -26.26
CA ILE A 790 24.98 45.03 -26.41
C ILE A 790 24.50 46.08 -27.43
N ARG A 791 23.85 45.65 -28.52
CA ARG A 791 23.32 46.56 -29.56
C ARG A 791 22.07 47.29 -29.10
N GLU A 792 21.20 46.63 -28.34
CA GLU A 792 19.98 47.21 -27.78
C GLU A 792 20.30 48.25 -26.71
N ASP A 793 21.25 47.96 -25.83
CA ASP A 793 21.68 48.81 -24.71
C ASP A 793 22.74 49.85 -25.11
N ASN A 794 22.97 50.07 -26.42
CA ASN A 794 23.91 51.06 -26.95
C ASN A 794 25.34 51.01 -26.33
N TYR A 795 25.85 49.82 -26.01
CA TYR A 795 27.15 49.63 -25.35
C TYR A 795 27.27 50.25 -23.94
N GLU A 796 26.17 50.35 -23.18
CA GLU A 796 26.23 50.69 -21.76
C GLU A 796 26.95 49.59 -20.94
N GLU A 797 27.71 50.02 -19.92
CA GLU A 797 28.47 49.12 -19.05
C GLU A 797 27.52 48.39 -18.08
N ASP A 798 27.52 47.06 -18.13
CA ASP A 798 26.76 46.18 -17.25
C ASP A 798 27.66 45.02 -16.79
N ASP A 799 27.81 44.88 -15.47
CA ASP A 799 28.74 43.93 -14.85
C ASP A 799 28.42 42.46 -15.22
N PHE A 800 27.14 42.12 -15.39
CA PHE A 800 26.70 40.76 -15.71
C PHE A 800 26.89 40.43 -17.18
N LEU A 801 26.54 41.35 -18.08
CA LEU A 801 26.80 41.24 -19.52
C LEU A 801 28.30 41.17 -19.80
N LEU A 802 29.11 41.93 -19.07
CA LEU A 802 30.58 41.86 -19.13
C LEU A 802 31.10 40.47 -18.77
N TYR A 803 30.61 39.91 -17.66
CA TYR A 803 30.93 38.56 -17.23
C TYR A 803 30.54 37.52 -18.29
N LEU A 804 29.30 37.54 -18.78
CA LEU A 804 28.81 36.62 -19.81
C LEU A 804 29.64 36.70 -21.09
N CYS A 805 29.95 37.90 -21.57
CA CYS A 805 30.76 38.10 -22.76
C CYS A 805 32.17 37.55 -22.58
N PHE A 806 32.77 37.74 -21.39
CA PHE A 806 34.11 37.25 -21.10
C PHE A 806 34.15 35.72 -20.97
N GLU A 807 33.11 35.11 -20.42
CA GLU A 807 33.02 33.66 -20.31
C GLU A 807 32.79 33.00 -21.69
N MET A 808 31.94 33.60 -22.54
CA MET A 808 31.81 33.21 -23.96
C MET A 808 33.14 33.35 -24.71
N PHE A 809 33.91 34.40 -24.42
CA PHE A 809 35.24 34.61 -24.97
C PHE A 809 36.21 33.46 -24.61
N LYS A 810 36.23 33.01 -23.34
CA LYS A 810 37.05 31.84 -22.93
C LYS A 810 36.65 30.56 -23.66
N ARG A 811 35.35 30.39 -23.96
CA ARG A 811 34.79 29.27 -24.73
C ARG A 811 35.00 29.40 -26.25
N GLN A 812 35.77 30.39 -26.69
CA GLN A 812 36.04 30.70 -28.10
C GLN A 812 34.79 31.12 -28.92
N GLN A 813 33.73 31.61 -28.25
CA GLN A 813 32.53 32.16 -28.88
C GLN A 813 32.54 33.69 -28.77
N TYR A 814 32.88 34.38 -29.85
CA TYR A 814 32.94 35.85 -29.87
C TYR A 814 32.73 36.42 -31.28
N ASP A 815 32.21 37.65 -31.36
CA ASP A 815 32.17 38.43 -32.59
C ASP A 815 32.81 39.81 -32.37
N ARG A 816 32.79 40.63 -33.43
CA ARG A 816 33.29 42.00 -33.36
C ARG A 816 32.57 42.85 -32.30
N VAL A 817 31.29 42.58 -32.01
CA VAL A 817 30.49 43.36 -31.06
C VAL A 817 30.89 43.03 -29.64
N THR A 818 30.93 41.74 -29.27
CA THR A 818 31.34 41.31 -27.94
C THR A 818 32.80 41.63 -27.66
N LEU A 819 33.71 41.49 -28.64
CA LEU A 819 35.11 41.89 -28.50
C LEU A 819 35.27 43.41 -28.32
N THR A 820 34.47 44.23 -29.02
CA THR A 820 34.50 45.70 -28.84
C THR A 820 34.01 46.07 -27.44
N TYR A 821 32.97 45.41 -26.95
CA TYR A 821 32.44 45.62 -25.61
C TYR A 821 33.47 45.25 -24.53
N LEU A 822 34.07 44.06 -24.62
CA LEU A 822 35.14 43.63 -23.71
C LEU A 822 36.37 44.55 -23.79
N SER A 823 36.80 44.95 -24.99
CA SER A 823 37.93 45.88 -25.18
C SER A 823 37.71 47.24 -24.52
N ASN A 824 36.46 47.68 -24.37
CA ASN A 824 36.11 48.94 -23.72
C ASN A 824 36.00 48.83 -22.19
N PHE A 825 35.44 47.73 -21.66
CA PHE A 825 35.00 47.66 -20.27
C PHE A 825 35.69 46.58 -19.41
N TYR A 826 36.20 45.49 -20.00
CA TYR A 826 36.76 44.37 -19.21
C TYR A 826 38.05 44.73 -18.45
N CYS A 827 38.06 44.47 -17.13
CA CYS A 827 39.21 44.61 -16.24
C CYS A 827 39.35 43.34 -15.40
N GLY A 828 40.55 42.75 -15.36
CA GLY A 828 40.79 41.49 -14.66
C GLY A 828 42.27 41.14 -14.56
N ALA A 829 42.60 39.84 -14.57
CA ALA A 829 43.99 39.38 -14.60
C ALA A 829 44.71 39.86 -15.86
N THR A 830 45.98 40.23 -15.75
CA THR A 830 46.73 40.75 -16.89
C THR A 830 46.88 39.70 -18.00
N LYS A 831 47.02 38.42 -17.63
CA LYS A 831 47.04 37.29 -18.58
C LYS A 831 45.79 37.25 -19.46
N ASP A 832 44.62 37.43 -18.86
CA ASP A 832 43.33 37.35 -19.54
C ASP A 832 43.11 38.55 -20.47
N MET A 833 43.44 39.75 -19.99
CA MET A 833 43.36 40.98 -20.79
C MET A 833 44.28 40.92 -22.02
N LYS A 834 45.46 40.31 -21.90
CA LYS A 834 46.36 40.11 -23.04
C LYS A 834 45.81 39.14 -24.08
N GLN A 835 45.20 38.04 -23.62
CA GLN A 835 44.57 37.09 -24.53
C GLN A 835 43.44 37.79 -25.30
N LEU A 836 42.60 38.55 -24.59
CA LEU A 836 41.58 39.40 -25.20
C LEU A 836 42.17 40.40 -26.20
N TRP A 837 43.28 41.04 -25.87
CA TRP A 837 43.95 42.00 -26.76
C TRP A 837 44.44 41.36 -28.06
N LYS A 838 45.10 40.19 -27.98
CA LYS A 838 45.58 39.45 -29.16
C LYS A 838 44.42 39.09 -30.09
N THR A 839 43.34 38.53 -29.53
CA THR A 839 42.16 38.14 -30.31
C THR A 839 41.41 39.35 -30.88
N ALA A 840 41.24 40.42 -30.11
CA ALA A 840 40.60 41.65 -30.57
C ALA A 840 41.36 42.29 -31.74
N LYS A 841 42.69 42.25 -31.69
CA LYS A 841 43.57 42.73 -32.76
C LYS A 841 43.43 41.92 -34.04
N GLU A 842 43.45 40.59 -33.95
CA GLU A 842 43.23 39.69 -35.09
C GLU A 842 41.88 39.95 -35.78
N TYR A 843 40.86 40.36 -35.02
CA TYR A 843 39.53 40.70 -35.51
C TYR A 843 39.35 42.18 -35.95
N GLY A 844 40.41 43.00 -35.89
CA GLY A 844 40.36 44.41 -36.31
C GLY A 844 39.51 45.31 -35.41
N VAL A 845 39.40 44.98 -34.12
CA VAL A 845 38.73 45.79 -33.08
C VAL A 845 39.72 46.82 -32.51
N GLN A 846 39.24 48.00 -32.13
CA GLN A 846 40.09 49.00 -31.48
C GLN A 846 40.49 48.53 -30.08
N THR A 847 41.79 48.42 -29.83
CA THR A 847 42.36 47.88 -28.58
C THR A 847 43.00 48.94 -27.68
N GLY A 848 42.96 50.23 -28.05
CA GLY A 848 43.72 51.28 -27.36
C GLY A 848 43.44 51.40 -25.86
N LYS A 849 42.16 51.37 -25.45
CA LYS A 849 41.76 51.41 -24.03
C LYS A 849 42.18 50.15 -23.28
N LEU A 850 42.06 48.98 -23.91
CA LEU A 850 42.52 47.71 -23.34
C LEU A 850 44.04 47.69 -23.15
N GLY A 851 44.80 48.15 -24.15
CA GLY A 851 46.25 48.32 -24.09
C GLY A 851 46.65 49.27 -22.96
N GLU A 852 45.97 50.41 -22.81
CA GLU A 852 46.21 51.35 -21.71
C GLU A 852 46.06 50.68 -20.34
N ARG A 853 45.01 49.90 -20.14
CA ARG A 853 44.75 49.17 -18.88
C ARG A 853 45.82 48.11 -18.60
N ILE A 854 46.20 47.32 -19.60
CA ILE A 854 47.26 46.31 -19.47
C ILE A 854 48.58 46.96 -19.06
N ILE A 855 48.98 48.03 -19.75
CA ILE A 855 50.24 48.75 -19.47
C ILE A 855 50.20 49.39 -18.08
N THR A 856 49.06 49.98 -17.72
CA THR A 856 48.83 50.59 -16.41
C THR A 856 48.95 49.56 -15.28
N GLN A 857 48.33 48.40 -15.45
CA GLN A 857 48.36 47.31 -14.48
C GLN A 857 49.77 46.74 -14.33
N MET A 858 50.45 46.48 -15.44
CA MET A 858 51.84 46.00 -15.51
C MET A 858 52.82 46.93 -14.78
N LEU A 859 52.72 48.24 -15.00
CA LEU A 859 53.58 49.21 -14.32
C LEU A 859 53.28 49.31 -12.81
N PHE A 860 52.03 49.05 -12.43
CA PHE A 860 51.63 49.08 -11.03
C PHE A 860 52.08 47.82 -10.28
N SER A 861 51.93 46.63 -10.87
CA SER A 861 52.38 45.35 -10.30
C SER A 861 53.90 45.14 -10.39
N GLU A 862 54.61 45.94 -11.19
CA GLU A 862 56.04 45.73 -11.51
C GLU A 862 56.34 44.36 -12.14
N ASP A 863 55.32 43.68 -12.66
CA ASP A 863 55.48 42.42 -13.36
C ASP A 863 55.55 42.69 -14.87
N MET A 864 56.75 42.59 -15.47
CA MET A 864 56.96 42.95 -16.87
C MET A 864 56.92 41.73 -17.79
N PHE A 865 56.07 41.79 -18.81
CA PHE A 865 55.84 40.65 -19.71
C PHE A 865 56.39 40.86 -21.12
N ASP A 866 56.62 39.78 -21.89
CA ASP A 866 57.34 39.79 -23.17
C ASP A 866 56.61 40.46 -24.36
N GLU A 867 55.35 40.87 -24.19
CA GLU A 867 54.52 41.43 -25.28
C GLU A 867 54.69 42.94 -25.52
N GLU A 868 55.89 43.35 -25.98
CA GLU A 868 56.19 44.75 -26.33
C GLU A 868 55.26 45.34 -27.40
N GLU A 869 54.68 44.48 -28.24
CA GLU A 869 53.71 44.87 -29.28
C GLU A 869 52.48 45.60 -28.73
N ILE A 870 52.05 45.28 -27.50
CA ILE A 870 50.90 45.94 -26.85
C ILE A 870 51.19 47.42 -26.64
N PHE A 871 52.41 47.73 -26.19
CA PHE A 871 52.84 49.11 -26.01
C PHE A 871 53.05 49.82 -27.34
N ILE A 872 53.68 49.17 -28.32
CA ILE A 872 53.92 49.76 -29.65
C ILE A 872 52.59 50.17 -30.29
N GLU A 873 51.57 49.32 -30.24
CA GLU A 873 50.25 49.63 -30.77
C GLU A 873 49.55 50.76 -30.01
N TYR A 874 49.60 50.73 -28.67
CA TYR A 874 49.07 51.81 -27.84
C TYR A 874 49.72 53.16 -28.19
N TYR A 875 51.04 53.17 -28.39
CA TYR A 875 51.81 54.36 -28.77
C TYR A 875 51.44 54.86 -30.18
N LEU A 876 51.34 53.96 -31.17
CA LEU A 876 50.99 54.30 -32.55
C LEU A 876 49.52 54.74 -32.71
N GLY A 877 48.65 54.40 -31.75
CA GLY A 877 47.22 54.77 -31.73
C GLY A 877 46.93 56.27 -31.60
N GLY A 878 47.94 57.13 -31.46
CA GLY A 878 47.84 58.59 -31.59
C GLY A 878 47.32 59.36 -30.37
N ASN A 879 46.72 58.69 -29.38
CA ASN A 879 46.17 59.28 -28.15
C ASN A 879 46.76 58.67 -26.87
N ALA A 880 48.06 58.33 -26.87
CA ALA A 880 48.72 57.75 -25.71
C ALA A 880 48.89 58.78 -24.56
N TYR A 881 48.50 58.42 -23.35
CA TYR A 881 48.67 59.28 -22.17
C TYR A 881 50.16 59.49 -21.86
N PHE A 882 50.61 60.76 -21.90
CA PHE A 882 52.04 61.09 -21.91
C PHE A 882 52.83 60.54 -20.71
N ARG A 883 52.23 60.50 -19.50
CA ARG A 883 52.92 59.93 -18.33
C ARG A 883 53.01 58.41 -18.37
N LEU A 884 52.04 57.74 -18.97
CA LEU A 884 52.06 56.28 -19.07
C LEU A 884 53.10 55.83 -20.08
N LYS A 885 53.24 56.51 -21.23
CA LYS A 885 54.32 56.23 -22.18
C LYS A 885 55.69 56.45 -21.56
N GLN A 886 55.90 57.56 -20.85
CA GLN A 886 57.18 57.86 -20.19
C GLN A 886 57.51 56.84 -19.09
N ALA A 887 56.50 56.47 -18.27
CA ALA A 887 56.67 55.46 -17.23
C ALA A 887 57.03 54.08 -17.80
N TYR A 888 56.37 53.67 -18.90
CA TYR A 888 56.70 52.43 -19.60
C TYR A 888 58.12 52.42 -20.14
N LEU A 889 58.49 53.46 -20.90
CA LEU A 889 59.83 53.57 -21.48
C LEU A 889 60.92 53.58 -20.41
N ALA A 890 60.71 54.30 -19.29
CA ALA A 890 61.63 54.32 -18.17
C ALA A 890 61.75 52.93 -17.51
N TYR A 891 60.63 52.23 -17.34
CA TYR A 891 60.61 50.90 -16.72
C TYR A 891 61.25 49.82 -17.60
N VAL A 892 60.94 49.76 -18.91
CA VAL A 892 61.61 48.86 -19.87
C VAL A 892 63.12 49.14 -19.91
N SER A 893 63.51 50.42 -19.97
CA SER A 893 64.91 50.82 -20.00
C SER A 893 65.67 50.39 -18.75
N ARG A 894 65.03 50.46 -17.58
CA ARG A 894 65.57 49.91 -16.33
C ARG A 894 65.75 48.39 -16.42
N GLU A 895 64.75 47.64 -16.85
CA GLU A 895 64.84 46.17 -16.94
C GLU A 895 65.89 45.71 -17.96
N TYR A 896 66.01 46.41 -19.10
CA TYR A 896 67.08 46.19 -20.08
C TYR A 896 68.47 46.44 -19.46
N MET A 897 68.65 47.57 -18.77
CA MET A 897 69.93 47.98 -18.20
C MET A 897 70.35 47.13 -16.99
N VAL A 898 69.44 46.90 -16.06
CA VAL A 898 69.71 46.32 -14.73
C VAL A 898 69.53 44.81 -14.74
N ARG A 899 68.48 44.29 -15.39
CA ARG A 899 68.15 42.85 -15.42
C ARG A 899 68.57 42.14 -16.71
N GLY A 900 69.14 42.86 -17.67
CA GLY A 900 69.67 42.27 -18.92
C GLY A 900 68.59 41.69 -19.84
N ARG A 901 67.35 42.19 -19.72
CA ARG A 901 66.21 41.77 -20.55
C ARG A 901 66.49 42.03 -22.04
N ARG A 902 66.02 41.15 -22.93
CA ARG A 902 66.06 41.40 -24.38
C ARG A 902 64.89 42.30 -24.76
N THR A 903 65.19 43.46 -25.35
CA THR A 903 64.19 44.44 -25.79
C THR A 903 64.27 44.64 -27.30
N GLY A 904 63.11 44.73 -27.96
CA GLY A 904 63.01 44.88 -29.40
C GLY A 904 63.53 46.22 -29.91
N HIS A 905 64.04 46.25 -31.15
CA HIS A 905 64.58 47.45 -31.80
C HIS A 905 63.56 48.62 -31.78
N THR A 906 62.29 48.32 -32.02
CA THR A 906 61.20 49.30 -32.15
C THR A 906 61.04 50.17 -30.90
N ILE A 907 61.27 49.62 -29.70
CA ILE A 907 61.20 50.39 -28.45
C ILE A 907 62.30 51.46 -28.40
N PHE A 908 63.51 51.15 -28.85
CA PHE A 908 64.61 52.13 -28.92
C PHE A 908 64.35 53.20 -29.98
N GLU A 909 63.70 52.87 -31.11
CA GLU A 909 63.25 53.86 -32.10
C GLU A 909 62.21 54.81 -31.52
N ILE A 910 61.27 54.30 -30.71
CA ILE A 910 60.30 55.13 -29.99
C ILE A 910 61.02 56.09 -29.02
N ILE A 911 62.01 55.61 -28.26
CA ILE A 911 62.83 56.47 -27.36
C ILE A 911 63.56 57.57 -28.15
N VAL A 912 64.09 57.26 -29.34
CA VAL A 912 64.73 58.25 -30.22
C VAL A 912 63.73 59.26 -30.77
N ASN A 913 62.56 58.82 -31.19
CA ASN A 913 61.52 59.68 -31.74
C ASN A 913 60.99 60.66 -30.68
N GLU A 914 60.71 60.17 -29.48
CA GLU A 914 60.27 60.98 -28.33
C GLU A 914 61.33 62.01 -27.92
N ARG A 915 62.62 61.63 -27.97
CA ARG A 915 63.72 62.58 -27.74
C ARG A 915 63.82 63.65 -28.83
N ARG A 916 63.54 63.31 -30.09
CA ARG A 916 63.52 64.27 -31.21
C ARG A 916 62.34 65.25 -31.11
N GLN A 917 61.28 64.88 -30.41
CA GLN A 917 60.12 65.72 -30.12
C GLN A 917 60.30 66.60 -28.87
N GLU A 918 61.52 66.70 -28.33
CA GLU A 918 61.88 67.48 -27.13
C GLU A 918 61.14 67.07 -25.83
N GLU A 919 60.65 65.84 -25.74
CA GLU A 919 60.01 65.36 -24.49
C GLU A 919 61.04 65.03 -23.38
N ASP A 920 60.67 65.34 -22.14
CA ASP A 920 61.49 65.09 -20.94
C ASP A 920 61.47 63.61 -20.55
N LEU A 921 62.39 62.84 -21.13
CA LEU A 921 62.61 61.42 -20.84
C LEU A 921 63.56 61.23 -19.65
N ALA A 922 63.24 60.26 -18.79
CA ALA A 922 64.09 59.83 -17.68
C ALA A 922 65.50 59.43 -18.14
N ASP A 923 66.52 59.72 -17.32
CA ASP A 923 67.93 59.48 -17.68
C ASP A 923 68.23 58.01 -17.97
N ILE A 924 67.51 57.09 -17.32
CA ILE A 924 67.63 55.64 -17.57
C ILE A 924 67.33 55.27 -19.03
N CYS A 925 66.41 55.97 -19.70
CA CYS A 925 66.10 55.77 -21.12
C CYS A 925 67.28 56.19 -22.01
N LYS A 926 67.94 57.30 -21.67
CA LYS A 926 69.12 57.81 -22.40
C LYS A 926 70.30 56.85 -22.25
N ILE A 927 70.49 56.31 -21.05
CA ILE A 927 71.55 55.32 -20.77
C ILE A 927 71.28 54.00 -21.50
N ALA A 928 70.03 53.51 -21.49
CA ALA A 928 69.63 52.32 -22.24
C ALA A 928 69.89 52.46 -23.74
N LEU A 929 69.60 53.63 -24.31
CA LEU A 929 69.87 53.91 -25.73
C LEU A 929 71.38 53.91 -26.04
N LEU A 930 72.22 54.47 -25.15
CA LEU A 930 73.67 54.45 -25.32
C LEU A 930 74.22 53.02 -25.31
N ARG A 931 73.75 52.17 -24.39
CA ARG A 931 74.13 50.76 -24.35
C ARG A 931 73.66 49.98 -25.58
N TYR A 932 72.44 50.24 -26.03
CA TYR A 932 71.91 49.60 -27.24
C TYR A 932 72.74 49.91 -28.49
N TYR A 933 73.21 51.16 -28.64
CA TYR A 933 74.10 51.53 -29.74
C TYR A 933 75.56 51.11 -29.52
N SER A 934 76.04 50.98 -28.27
CA SER A 934 77.40 50.47 -28.02
C SER A 934 77.58 49.03 -28.45
N ASP A 935 76.51 48.24 -28.42
CA ASP A 935 76.50 46.82 -28.80
C ASP A 935 76.31 46.60 -30.31
N ARG A 936 76.23 47.67 -31.13
CA ARG A 936 76.07 47.60 -32.59
C ARG A 936 77.20 48.32 -33.31
N GLU A 937 77.80 47.66 -34.30
CA GLU A 937 78.76 48.31 -35.20
C GLU A 937 78.03 49.34 -36.07
N TYR A 938 78.60 50.55 -36.16
CA TYR A 938 78.12 51.60 -37.07
C TYR A 938 78.18 51.09 -38.52
N GLY A 939 77.02 50.81 -39.11
CA GLY A 939 76.83 50.54 -40.53
C GLY A 939 75.86 51.52 -41.14
#